data_AF-A0A5R9BZZ6-F1
#
_entry.id   AF-A0A5R9BZZ6-F1
#
_cell.length_a   1.000
_cell.length_b   1.000
_cell.length_c   1.000
_cell.angle_alpha   90.00
_cell.angle_beta   90.00
_cell.angle_gamma   90.00
#
_symmetry.space_group_name_H-M   'P 1'
#
loop_
_entity.id
_entity.type
_entity.pdbx_description
1 polymer ?
#
loop_
_entity_poly.entity_id
_entity_poly.type
_entity_poly.pdbx_seq_one_letter_code
_entity_poly.pdbx_strand_id
1 'polypeptide(L)'
;MKKTIIGLSSLYIAASSITFPVMAEENSDESNYSKEELVYSTIDLSGDLKEMYVTNLFEMDDANEIEDFGNYNELRLLNTKDSDLNYANKEAHILTNENRVFTQGEVADKQLPWTFDFSYTLDGKTVDPHQAAGKSGQVTVQVSISPTDESNEKLMDFYDHYALQISTSLDLDTHYNLKSENGIISTAGNKQQVQWTVLPGQDDPLSFTVNTTQLEELDWSINGAPLSLAIGDDLFDISSFTDPLKELEDGITTINDGANSLNNGSTDLTNGIQQLLGGSNRLTSGTNQLSSKSQLLVEGTSKAYKQSENLASGLNTLNKGSNQLAQSTNQLKTGSQELNEKSTQLFNGLDKLDNGISDLSGGLGEIQQGLATLDDKSPSLTKNSALILTSLQKMQAKVDDIKVAFNDVSELSKAAEGIGSGLSSLDKGITGINQTLNQYDSKLNEAGLTPSELAEQNKNTQEKIQTLEKQIETLQPLVEEGLIEQALVDNLTSALNQTKQLLAVNEQYISGSNTLINGVHNQVKEDGALKSGSSQLVKNYQDFQSAINEVVTGISNLSNELVPLQEGVDQLTENYGALDQGVQDYTSGVHQLSEGINKVTAASKQLNTGSTSLINGGEALGNGINQLSDGAAKLDQGADSLSQGIGSAHTGSLAFINGISQLHTGTVALQSGAHDLFVGADKLSDGISKAETGSTDLSNGTQELANGTSELHSETANLPDKTKDKIDDAIDEFSNSDYEVHSYMDDRNDQVDNVQFVIQYRAQEEDTEDKTIDNHSEEHVSLWQKLLNLFS
;
A
#
# COMPACT_ATOMS: atom_id res chain seq x y z
N MET A 1 -1.35 -45.74 55.64
CA MET A 1 -0.10 -45.63 56.44
C MET A 1 -0.06 -44.21 56.99
N LYS A 2 -0.30 -44.00 58.31
CA LYS A 2 0.73 -43.81 59.37
C LYS A 2 1.67 -42.65 58.98
N LYS A 3 1.83 -41.53 59.72
CA LYS A 3 1.81 -41.28 61.18
C LYS A 3 1.81 -39.73 61.41
N THR A 4 0.98 -39.18 62.33
CA THR A 4 1.31 -38.57 63.67
C THR A 4 1.81 -37.10 63.56
N ILE A 5 1.39 -36.07 64.31
CA ILE A 5 1.35 -35.82 65.79
C ILE A 5 0.45 -34.57 66.05
N ILE A 6 -0.58 -34.66 66.93
CA ILE A 6 -0.78 -34.03 68.27
C ILE A 6 -0.81 -32.48 68.25
N GLY A 7 -1.78 -31.78 68.83
CA GLY A 7 -2.91 -32.19 69.65
C GLY A 7 -3.73 -30.98 70.10
N LEU A 8 -5.01 -31.21 70.34
CA LEU A 8 -5.99 -30.30 70.92
C LEU A 8 -7.05 -31.18 71.60
N SER A 9 -7.67 -30.63 72.66
CA SER A 9 -8.99 -31.01 73.23
C SER A 9 -9.09 -32.41 73.86
N SER A 10 -9.85 -32.70 74.92
CA SER A 10 -10.84 -31.99 75.75
C SER A 10 -11.44 -33.00 76.76
N LEU A 11 -12.15 -32.50 77.77
CA LEU A 11 -13.35 -33.09 78.40
C LEU A 11 -13.23 -34.21 79.47
N TYR A 12 -13.51 -33.78 80.71
CA TYR A 12 -14.65 -34.17 81.60
C TYR A 12 -14.72 -35.51 82.37
N ILE A 13 -15.17 -35.35 83.64
CA ILE A 13 -15.81 -36.27 84.62
C ILE A 13 -14.90 -37.23 85.41
N ALA A 14 -14.82 -37.04 86.75
CA ALA A 14 -15.35 -37.99 87.77
C ALA A 14 -14.83 -37.72 89.22
N ALA A 15 -15.80 -37.44 90.09
CA ALA A 15 -16.01 -37.85 91.49
C ALA A 15 -14.88 -38.37 92.44
N SER A 16 -14.87 -37.75 93.63
CA SER A 16 -14.95 -38.34 95.00
C SER A 16 -13.72 -38.92 95.74
N SER A 17 -13.74 -38.67 97.06
CA SER A 17 -12.98 -39.25 98.21
C SER A 17 -11.63 -38.59 98.55
N ILE A 18 -11.58 -37.65 99.52
CA ILE A 18 -11.36 -37.84 100.98
C ILE A 18 -9.97 -38.41 101.33
N THR A 19 -9.13 -37.60 101.98
CA THR A 19 -8.60 -37.82 103.36
C THR A 19 -7.69 -36.65 103.79
N PHE A 20 -8.00 -36.06 104.95
CA PHE A 20 -7.13 -35.21 105.77
C PHE A 20 -5.99 -36.03 106.40
N PRO A 21 -4.91 -35.37 106.85
CA PRO A 21 -4.67 -35.30 108.29
C PRO A 21 -4.12 -33.92 108.70
N VAL A 22 -4.64 -33.25 109.74
CA VAL A 22 -4.52 -33.46 111.21
C VAL A 22 -3.76 -32.26 111.77
N MET A 23 -4.43 -31.63 112.73
CA MET A 23 -4.01 -30.48 113.53
C MET A 23 -2.73 -30.76 114.32
N ALA A 24 -1.94 -29.70 114.53
CA ALA A 24 -1.17 -29.53 115.75
C ALA A 24 -1.97 -28.53 116.60
N GLU A 25 -2.48 -29.05 117.70
CA GLU A 25 -3.21 -28.39 118.77
C GLU A 25 -2.16 -27.82 119.74
N GLU A 26 -2.14 -26.51 119.94
CA GLU A 26 -1.36 -25.87 120.99
C GLU A 26 -2.37 -25.25 121.96
N ASN A 27 -2.53 -25.90 123.11
CA ASN A 27 -3.18 -25.35 124.29
C ASN A 27 -2.36 -24.13 124.74
N SER A 28 -2.99 -22.98 124.85
CA SER A 28 -2.64 -22.00 125.88
C SER A 28 -3.93 -21.61 126.57
N ASP A 29 -3.98 -21.94 127.85
CA ASP A 29 -5.09 -21.83 128.78
C ASP A 29 -5.90 -20.53 128.60
N GLU A 30 -7.09 -20.63 127.98
CA GLU A 30 -8.10 -19.57 128.01
C GLU A 30 -8.48 -19.36 129.48
N SER A 31 -8.17 -18.18 130.00
CA SER A 31 -8.56 -17.78 131.34
C SER A 31 -10.09 -17.84 131.46
N ASN A 32 -10.59 -18.60 132.43
CA ASN A 32 -12.00 -18.97 132.55
C ASN A 32 -12.89 -17.86 133.16
N TYR A 33 -12.59 -16.60 132.85
CA TYR A 33 -13.26 -15.44 133.39
C TYR A 33 -13.37 -14.33 132.33
N SER A 34 -14.45 -13.57 132.34
CA SER A 34 -14.53 -12.30 131.63
C SER A 34 -13.97 -11.17 132.48
N LYS A 35 -13.34 -10.20 131.83
CA LYS A 35 -12.82 -8.99 132.48
C LYS A 35 -13.50 -7.75 131.93
N GLU A 36 -14.02 -6.92 132.84
CA GLU A 36 -14.38 -5.54 132.54
C GLU A 36 -13.43 -4.60 133.27
N GLU A 37 -12.91 -3.60 132.56
CA GLU A 37 -12.05 -2.56 133.13
C GLU A 37 -12.82 -1.26 133.22
N LEU A 38 -13.14 -0.84 134.44
CA LEU A 38 -13.75 0.47 134.68
C LEU A 38 -12.66 1.43 135.14
N VAL A 39 -12.26 2.30 134.23
CA VAL A 39 -11.25 3.33 134.46
C VAL A 39 -11.92 4.54 135.10
N TYR A 40 -11.77 4.68 136.41
CA TYR A 40 -12.26 5.84 137.14
C TYR A 40 -11.17 6.89 137.23
N SER A 41 -11.50 8.11 136.82
CA SER A 41 -10.58 9.23 136.84
C SER A 41 -11.23 10.47 137.42
N THR A 42 -10.49 11.23 138.22
CA THR A 42 -10.89 12.57 138.65
C THR A 42 -9.97 13.60 138.02
N ILE A 43 -10.55 14.57 137.33
CA ILE A 43 -9.85 15.70 136.70
C ILE A 43 -10.20 17.01 137.41
N ASP A 44 -9.36 18.04 137.26
CA ASP A 44 -9.68 19.40 137.71
C ASP A 44 -10.27 20.27 136.58
N LEU A 45 -10.57 21.56 136.87
CA LEU A 45 -11.15 22.50 135.89
C LEU A 45 -10.19 22.87 134.75
N SER A 46 -8.90 22.52 134.83
CA SER A 46 -7.94 22.69 133.74
C SER A 46 -7.84 21.43 132.86
N GLY A 47 -8.57 20.36 133.20
CA GLY A 47 -8.48 19.07 132.53
C GLY A 47 -7.35 18.18 133.05
N ASP A 48 -6.62 18.61 134.09
CA ASP A 48 -5.49 17.85 134.60
C ASP A 48 -5.96 16.67 135.47
N LEU A 49 -5.45 15.47 135.17
CA LEU A 49 -5.70 14.26 135.94
C LEU A 49 -5.15 14.39 137.37
N LYS A 50 -6.01 14.20 138.38
CA LYS A 50 -5.63 14.25 139.80
C LYS A 50 -5.52 12.89 140.44
N GLU A 51 -6.50 12.03 140.18
CA GLU A 51 -6.56 10.70 140.73
C GLU A 51 -7.09 9.75 139.65
N MET A 52 -6.44 8.62 139.47
CA MET A 52 -6.90 7.55 138.60
C MET A 52 -6.80 6.23 139.34
N TYR A 53 -7.88 5.47 139.29
CA TYR A 53 -7.87 4.08 139.69
C TYR A 53 -8.68 3.28 138.68
N VAL A 54 -8.21 2.08 138.40
CA VAL A 54 -8.95 1.13 137.58
C VAL A 54 -9.59 0.12 138.50
N THR A 55 -10.89 -0.07 138.30
CA THR A 55 -11.63 -1.14 138.93
C THR A 55 -11.79 -2.24 137.90
N ASN A 56 -11.16 -3.38 138.15
CA ASN A 56 -11.40 -4.54 137.30
C ASN A 56 -12.50 -5.38 137.94
N LEU A 57 -13.52 -5.68 137.15
CA LEU A 57 -14.51 -6.70 137.45
C LEU A 57 -14.10 -7.96 136.70
N PHE A 58 -13.82 -9.00 137.46
CA PHE A 58 -13.67 -10.34 136.92
C PHE A 58 -14.93 -11.12 137.25
N GLU A 59 -15.57 -11.68 136.23
CA GLU A 59 -16.72 -12.56 136.38
C GLU A 59 -16.40 -13.94 135.81
N MET A 60 -16.68 -14.97 136.61
CA MET A 60 -16.39 -16.36 136.25
C MET A 60 -17.47 -17.31 136.74
N ASP A 61 -17.62 -18.41 136.04
CA ASP A 61 -18.66 -19.40 136.37
C ASP A 61 -18.31 -20.27 137.60
N ASP A 62 -17.02 -20.56 137.84
CA ASP A 62 -16.54 -21.40 138.96
C ASP A 62 -15.25 -20.85 139.60
N ALA A 63 -15.10 -21.03 140.92
CA ALA A 63 -13.94 -20.64 141.75
C ALA A 63 -12.58 -21.05 141.14
N ASN A 64 -11.74 -20.07 140.78
CA ASN A 64 -10.48 -20.33 140.11
C ASN A 64 -9.41 -19.23 140.33
N GLU A 65 -8.25 -19.39 139.72
CA GLU A 65 -7.16 -18.42 139.69
C GLU A 65 -7.37 -17.36 138.60
N ILE A 66 -7.20 -16.07 138.96
CA ILE A 66 -7.29 -14.91 138.06
C ILE A 66 -5.90 -14.32 137.90
N GLU A 67 -5.51 -14.00 136.67
CA GLU A 67 -4.25 -13.31 136.36
C GLU A 67 -4.54 -11.95 135.73
N ASP A 68 -4.23 -10.86 136.44
CA ASP A 68 -4.40 -9.50 135.92
C ASP A 68 -3.05 -8.82 135.73
N PHE A 69 -2.84 -8.27 134.54
CA PHE A 69 -1.64 -7.51 134.20
C PHE A 69 -1.93 -6.02 134.28
N GLY A 70 -1.14 -5.30 135.09
CA GLY A 70 -1.32 -3.87 135.23
C GLY A 70 -0.29 -3.24 136.15
N ASN A 71 0.07 -2.00 135.83
CA ASN A 71 0.95 -1.18 136.65
C ASN A 71 0.13 -0.41 137.69
N TYR A 72 -0.14 -1.06 138.83
CA TYR A 72 -0.85 -0.50 139.97
C TYR A 72 0.16 -0.12 141.07
N ASN A 73 -0.03 1.02 141.72
CA ASN A 73 0.77 1.41 142.88
C ASN A 73 0.44 0.54 144.09
N GLU A 74 -0.85 0.29 144.28
CA GLU A 74 -1.41 -0.64 145.25
C GLU A 74 -2.67 -1.24 144.62
N LEU A 75 -2.82 -2.56 144.71
CA LEU A 75 -3.98 -3.29 144.24
C LEU A 75 -4.69 -3.89 145.45
N ARG A 76 -6.00 -3.64 145.56
CA ARG A 76 -6.82 -4.13 146.66
C ARG A 76 -8.06 -4.85 146.17
N LEU A 77 -8.44 -5.91 146.88
CA LEU A 77 -9.75 -6.55 146.74
C LEU A 77 -10.80 -5.70 147.44
N LEU A 78 -11.91 -5.43 146.74
CA LEU A 78 -12.99 -4.61 147.29
C LEU A 78 -14.09 -5.42 147.98
N ASN A 79 -14.36 -6.62 147.50
CA ASN A 79 -15.58 -7.37 147.86
C ASN A 79 -15.34 -8.65 148.65
N THR A 80 -14.09 -9.11 148.81
CA THR A 80 -13.80 -10.40 149.46
C THR A 80 -12.55 -10.34 150.35
N LYS A 81 -12.62 -10.99 151.52
CA LYS A 81 -11.49 -11.19 152.45
C LYS A 81 -10.96 -12.63 152.43
N ASP A 82 -11.68 -13.53 151.78
CA ASP A 82 -11.39 -14.96 151.72
C ASP A 82 -10.61 -15.33 150.44
N SER A 83 -10.14 -14.32 149.71
CA SER A 83 -9.32 -14.48 148.50
C SER A 83 -7.90 -13.98 148.76
N ASP A 84 -6.92 -14.75 148.30
CA ASP A 84 -5.51 -14.40 148.42
C ASP A 84 -5.08 -13.62 147.17
N LEU A 85 -4.84 -12.31 147.34
CA LEU A 85 -4.25 -11.46 146.32
C LEU A 85 -2.72 -11.42 146.49
N ASN A 86 -2.01 -11.88 145.47
CA ASN A 86 -0.58 -11.70 145.34
C ASN A 86 -0.26 -10.79 144.16
N TYR A 87 0.19 -9.57 144.47
CA TYR A 87 0.60 -8.60 143.47
C TYR A 87 2.11 -8.35 143.54
N ALA A 88 2.83 -8.76 142.51
CA ALA A 88 4.26 -8.50 142.36
C ALA A 88 4.63 -8.40 140.88
N ASN A 89 5.63 -7.59 140.54
CA ASN A 89 6.12 -7.43 139.16
C ASN A 89 5.05 -7.05 138.11
N LYS A 90 4.05 -6.24 138.49
CA LYS A 90 2.95 -5.78 137.60
C LYS A 90 2.00 -6.89 137.14
N GLU A 91 1.94 -7.96 137.92
CA GLU A 91 1.10 -9.12 137.70
C GLU A 91 0.40 -9.45 139.01
N ALA A 92 -0.91 -9.58 138.95
CA ALA A 92 -1.76 -9.91 140.08
C ALA A 92 -2.32 -11.31 139.89
N HIS A 93 -1.94 -12.22 140.77
CA HIS A 93 -2.57 -13.52 140.87
C HIS A 93 -3.57 -13.49 142.02
N ILE A 94 -4.84 -13.78 141.72
CA ILE A 94 -5.92 -13.80 142.69
C ILE A 94 -6.48 -15.21 142.75
N LEU A 95 -6.29 -15.87 143.88
CA LEU A 95 -6.94 -17.14 144.18
C LEU A 95 -8.23 -16.85 144.94
N THR A 96 -9.37 -17.14 144.32
CA THR A 96 -10.67 -16.85 144.90
C THR A 96 -11.63 -18.04 144.82
N ASN A 97 -12.60 -18.07 145.74
CA ASN A 97 -13.77 -18.95 145.64
C ASN A 97 -15.04 -18.19 145.25
N GLU A 98 -14.92 -16.92 144.87
CA GLU A 98 -16.03 -16.04 144.52
C GLU A 98 -16.16 -15.97 142.99
N ASN A 99 -17.39 -16.10 142.49
CA ASN A 99 -17.68 -15.98 141.05
C ASN A 99 -17.53 -14.55 140.51
N ARG A 100 -17.39 -13.57 141.41
CA ARG A 100 -17.15 -12.17 141.05
C ARG A 100 -16.10 -11.58 141.95
N VAL A 101 -15.06 -11.04 141.35
CA VAL A 101 -13.98 -10.37 142.06
C VAL A 101 -13.88 -8.95 141.57
N PHE A 102 -13.95 -8.01 142.52
CA PHE A 102 -13.69 -6.61 142.25
C PHE A 102 -12.32 -6.26 142.81
N THR A 103 -11.42 -5.85 141.92
CA THR A 103 -10.16 -5.24 142.32
C THR A 103 -10.21 -3.76 142.05
N GLN A 104 -9.52 -2.99 142.88
CA GLN A 104 -9.26 -1.59 142.63
C GLN A 104 -7.77 -1.36 142.75
N GLY A 105 -7.17 -0.86 141.69
CA GLY A 105 -5.76 -0.49 141.65
C GLY A 105 -5.60 1.00 141.41
N GLU A 106 -4.84 1.68 142.27
CA GLU A 106 -4.46 3.09 142.02
C GLU A 106 -3.35 3.14 140.96
N VAL A 107 -3.48 4.07 139.99
CA VAL A 107 -2.61 4.15 138.82
C VAL A 107 -1.99 5.53 138.74
N ALA A 108 -0.66 5.64 138.84
CA ALA A 108 0.04 6.93 138.75
C ALA A 108 0.57 7.27 137.34
N ASP A 109 0.84 6.28 136.49
CA ASP A 109 1.61 6.46 135.25
C ASP A 109 0.78 6.26 133.96
N LYS A 110 -0.54 6.49 134.00
CA LYS A 110 -1.42 6.36 132.82
C LYS A 110 -2.16 7.67 132.53
N GLN A 111 -2.44 7.91 131.25
CA GLN A 111 -3.15 9.09 130.74
C GLN A 111 -4.50 8.67 130.15
N LEU A 112 -5.52 9.49 130.35
CA LEU A 112 -6.81 9.31 129.67
C LEU A 112 -6.65 9.40 128.14
N PRO A 113 -7.45 8.68 127.34
CA PRO A 113 -7.40 8.79 125.87
C PRO A 113 -7.78 10.18 125.35
N TRP A 114 -8.67 10.87 126.08
CA TRP A 114 -9.13 12.22 125.78
C TRP A 114 -8.59 13.23 126.78
N THR A 115 -8.29 14.42 126.28
CA THR A 115 -8.07 15.63 127.08
C THR A 115 -9.31 16.50 127.00
N PHE A 116 -9.72 17.06 128.14
CA PHE A 116 -10.93 17.89 128.27
C PHE A 116 -10.55 19.29 128.74
N ASP A 117 -10.71 20.30 127.88
CA ASP A 117 -10.46 21.70 128.22
C ASP A 117 -11.79 22.42 128.49
N PHE A 118 -11.99 22.85 129.73
CA PHE A 118 -13.18 23.58 130.18
C PHE A 118 -12.92 25.08 130.23
N SER A 119 -13.54 25.82 129.32
CA SER A 119 -13.43 27.28 129.28
C SER A 119 -14.72 27.97 129.71
N TYR A 120 -14.61 28.95 130.60
CA TYR A 120 -15.73 29.71 131.15
C TYR A 120 -15.64 31.17 130.72
N THR A 121 -16.75 31.72 130.26
CA THR A 121 -16.89 33.17 130.03
C THR A 121 -18.06 33.71 130.84
N LEU A 122 -17.84 34.78 131.60
CA LEU A 122 -18.88 35.50 132.35
C LEU A 122 -19.13 36.85 131.67
N ASP A 123 -20.37 37.09 131.27
CA ASP A 123 -20.81 38.24 130.46
C ASP A 123 -19.92 38.49 129.23
N GLY A 124 -19.50 37.40 128.58
CA GLY A 124 -18.67 37.42 127.36
C GLY A 124 -17.19 37.69 127.57
N LYS A 125 -16.68 37.69 128.82
CA LYS A 125 -15.24 37.76 129.11
C LYS A 125 -14.75 36.44 129.69
N THR A 126 -13.63 35.94 129.19
CA THR A 126 -12.94 34.77 129.75
C THR A 126 -12.59 35.03 131.20
N VAL A 127 -13.03 34.12 132.06
CA VAL A 127 -12.78 34.17 133.51
C VAL A 127 -12.19 32.84 133.94
N ASP A 128 -11.29 32.92 134.92
CA ASP A 128 -10.83 31.74 135.65
C ASP A 128 -12.05 31.09 136.33
N PRO A 129 -12.28 29.77 136.13
CA PRO A 129 -13.43 29.07 136.70
C PRO A 129 -13.58 29.21 138.22
N HIS A 130 -12.47 29.22 138.98
CA HIS A 130 -12.51 29.43 140.44
C HIS A 130 -12.83 30.87 140.82
N GLN A 131 -12.45 31.85 139.98
CA GLN A 131 -12.81 33.26 140.19
C GLN A 131 -14.21 33.61 139.67
N ALA A 132 -14.84 32.73 138.90
CA ALA A 132 -16.21 32.87 138.43
C ALA A 132 -17.21 32.42 139.50
N ALA A 133 -16.82 31.48 140.37
CA ALA A 133 -17.63 31.01 141.49
C ALA A 133 -18.08 32.18 142.40
N GLY A 134 -19.36 32.19 142.77
CA GLY A 134 -19.98 33.23 143.59
C GLY A 134 -20.39 34.51 142.86
N LYS A 135 -20.09 34.68 141.57
CA LYS A 135 -20.48 35.87 140.78
C LYS A 135 -21.82 35.67 140.06
N SER A 136 -22.50 36.78 139.76
CA SER A 136 -23.72 36.80 138.97
C SER A 136 -23.47 37.28 137.54
N GLY A 137 -24.25 36.80 136.58
CA GLY A 137 -24.13 37.16 135.16
C GLY A 137 -24.55 36.02 134.21
N GLN A 138 -24.33 36.19 132.91
CA GLN A 138 -24.46 35.12 131.92
C GLN A 138 -23.15 34.35 131.81
N VAL A 139 -23.20 33.03 131.98
CA VAL A 139 -22.06 32.13 131.86
C VAL A 139 -22.20 31.29 130.61
N THR A 140 -21.19 31.29 129.75
CA THR A 140 -21.03 30.28 128.70
C THR A 140 -19.89 29.36 129.08
N VAL A 141 -20.16 28.06 129.07
CA VAL A 141 -19.17 27.01 129.29
C VAL A 141 -18.98 26.25 128.01
N GLN A 142 -17.72 26.05 127.62
CA GLN A 142 -17.33 25.30 126.45
C GLN A 142 -16.33 24.21 126.85
N VAL A 143 -16.57 23.00 126.37
CA VAL A 143 -15.74 21.82 126.58
C VAL A 143 -15.14 21.42 125.24
N SER A 144 -13.83 21.54 125.11
CA SER A 144 -13.11 21.03 123.95
C SER A 144 -12.56 19.65 124.27
N ILE A 145 -12.68 18.73 123.32
CA ILE A 145 -12.23 17.35 123.44
C ILE A 145 -11.17 17.15 122.37
N SER A 146 -10.03 16.61 122.76
CA SER A 146 -8.93 16.28 121.84
C SER A 146 -8.22 15.02 122.30
N PRO A 147 -7.53 14.28 121.41
CA PRO A 147 -6.73 13.14 121.82
C PRO A 147 -5.61 13.62 122.75
N THR A 148 -5.31 12.85 123.79
CA THR A 148 -4.26 13.22 124.76
C THR A 148 -2.85 13.12 124.18
N ASP A 149 -2.62 12.12 123.31
CA ASP A 149 -1.37 11.95 122.56
C ASP A 149 -1.66 11.26 121.22
N GLU A 150 -1.63 12.04 120.13
CA GLU A 150 -1.88 11.53 118.78
C GLU A 150 -0.86 10.49 118.31
N SER A 151 0.34 10.45 118.92
CA SER A 151 1.38 9.49 118.55
C SER A 151 1.25 8.15 119.28
N ASN A 152 0.37 8.07 120.27
CA ASN A 152 0.13 6.86 121.03
C ASN A 152 -1.03 6.08 120.40
N GLU A 153 -0.69 5.12 119.54
CA GLU A 153 -1.64 4.27 118.83
C GLU A 153 -2.69 3.62 119.77
N LYS A 154 -2.35 3.31 121.02
CA LYS A 154 -3.29 2.72 121.98
C LYS A 154 -4.30 3.71 122.52
N LEU A 155 -3.88 4.95 122.80
CA LEU A 155 -4.82 5.99 123.22
C LEU A 155 -5.69 6.43 122.05
N MET A 156 -5.11 6.44 120.84
CA MET A 156 -5.84 6.74 119.62
C MET A 156 -6.87 5.66 119.28
N ASP A 157 -6.57 4.38 119.54
CA ASP A 157 -7.53 3.30 119.35
C ASP A 157 -8.83 3.51 120.16
N PHE A 158 -8.71 3.92 121.44
CA PHE A 158 -9.88 4.31 122.23
C PHE A 158 -10.52 5.59 121.69
N TYR A 159 -9.74 6.60 121.27
CA TYR A 159 -10.27 7.87 120.74
C TYR A 159 -11.12 7.68 119.46
N ASP A 160 -10.66 6.82 118.55
CA ASP A 160 -11.23 6.60 117.22
C ASP A 160 -12.39 5.62 117.19
N HIS A 161 -12.63 4.87 118.27
CA HIS A 161 -13.70 3.88 118.32
C HIS A 161 -14.69 4.04 119.48
N TYR A 162 -14.40 4.90 120.47
CA TYR A 162 -15.29 5.10 121.61
C TYR A 162 -16.10 6.40 121.49
N ALA A 163 -17.38 6.29 121.80
CA ALA A 163 -18.26 7.43 121.95
C ALA A 163 -18.21 7.94 123.40
N LEU A 164 -18.22 9.27 123.58
CA LEU A 164 -18.27 9.90 124.89
C LEU A 164 -19.68 10.41 125.21
N GLN A 165 -20.11 10.20 126.44
CA GLN A 165 -21.28 10.82 127.03
C GLN A 165 -20.86 11.82 128.11
N ILE A 166 -20.96 13.11 127.80
CA ILE A 166 -20.51 14.19 128.68
C ILE A 166 -21.72 14.90 129.25
N SER A 167 -21.76 15.13 130.57
CA SER A 167 -22.88 15.82 131.20
C SER A 167 -22.49 16.64 132.44
N THR A 168 -23.29 17.66 132.74
CA THR A 168 -23.19 18.44 133.99
C THR A 168 -24.56 18.86 134.51
N SER A 169 -24.67 19.07 135.82
CA SER A 169 -25.91 19.44 136.51
C SER A 169 -25.84 20.82 137.15
N LEU A 170 -26.91 21.60 137.03
CA LEU A 170 -27.05 22.98 137.49
C LEU A 170 -28.24 23.10 138.46
N ASP A 171 -28.08 23.82 139.57
CA ASP A 171 -29.19 24.11 140.50
C ASP A 171 -30.05 25.28 140.03
N LEU A 172 -31.37 25.08 139.97
CA LEU A 172 -32.34 26.03 139.45
C LEU A 172 -32.64 27.19 140.41
N ASP A 173 -32.31 27.09 141.69
CA ASP A 173 -32.44 28.22 142.63
C ASP A 173 -31.48 29.36 142.27
N THR A 174 -30.31 29.01 141.72
CA THR A 174 -29.25 29.96 141.37
C THR A 174 -29.09 30.16 139.86
N HIS A 175 -29.49 29.19 139.02
CA HIS A 175 -29.31 29.19 137.56
C HIS A 175 -30.63 29.16 136.77
N TYR A 176 -30.70 29.90 135.67
CA TYR A 176 -31.88 29.95 134.79
C TYR A 176 -31.52 30.26 133.34
N ASN A 177 -32.43 29.92 132.41
CA ASN A 177 -32.26 30.06 130.95
C ASN A 177 -31.09 29.26 130.35
N LEU A 178 -30.93 28.00 130.74
CA LEU A 178 -29.96 27.08 130.13
C LEU A 178 -30.27 26.83 128.64
N LYS A 179 -29.25 26.91 127.80
CA LYS A 179 -29.29 26.58 126.36
C LYS A 179 -28.03 25.81 125.97
N SER A 180 -28.18 24.83 125.11
CA SER A 180 -27.09 23.96 124.64
C SER A 180 -27.16 23.79 123.12
N GLU A 181 -26.00 23.72 122.48
CA GLU A 181 -25.87 23.34 121.07
C GLU A 181 -25.59 21.83 120.99
N ASN A 182 -26.39 21.09 120.21
CA ASN A 182 -26.32 19.63 120.03
C ASN A 182 -26.34 18.80 121.33
N GLY A 183 -26.69 19.43 122.46
CA GLY A 183 -26.81 18.79 123.77
C GLY A 183 -28.28 18.63 124.15
N ILE A 184 -28.58 17.50 124.77
CA ILE A 184 -29.89 17.16 125.31
C ILE A 184 -30.00 17.79 126.70
N ILE A 185 -30.96 18.69 126.89
CA ILE A 185 -31.27 19.28 128.20
C ILE A 185 -32.40 18.49 128.86
N SER A 186 -32.21 18.07 130.09
CA SER A 186 -33.20 17.38 130.94
C SER A 186 -33.36 18.08 132.30
N THR A 187 -34.49 17.89 132.99
CA THR A 187 -34.80 18.57 134.27
C THR A 187 -35.34 17.57 135.28
N ALA A 188 -34.78 17.57 136.50
CA ALA A 188 -35.18 16.67 137.58
C ALA A 188 -35.16 17.38 138.95
N GLY A 189 -36.34 17.56 139.55
CA GLY A 189 -36.48 18.25 140.84
C GLY A 189 -36.07 19.73 140.76
N ASN A 190 -35.09 20.12 141.59
CA ASN A 190 -34.51 21.47 141.58
C ASN A 190 -33.25 21.59 140.71
N LYS A 191 -32.88 20.56 139.92
CA LYS A 191 -31.68 20.57 139.08
C LYS A 191 -32.01 20.41 137.59
N GLN A 192 -31.23 21.06 136.73
CA GLN A 192 -31.22 20.86 135.28
C GLN A 192 -29.89 20.24 134.83
N GLN A 193 -29.95 19.26 133.93
CA GLN A 193 -28.77 18.59 133.38
C GLN A 193 -28.68 18.84 131.88
N VAL A 194 -27.47 19.01 131.37
CA VAL A 194 -27.17 18.99 129.93
C VAL A 194 -26.27 17.80 129.64
N GLN A 195 -26.55 17.07 128.55
CA GLN A 195 -25.82 15.88 128.13
C GLN A 195 -25.53 15.89 126.62
N TRP A 196 -24.34 15.47 126.22
CA TRP A 196 -23.95 15.25 124.83
C TRP A 196 -23.51 13.80 124.62
N THR A 197 -23.75 13.29 123.40
CA THR A 197 -23.08 12.10 122.88
C THR A 197 -22.13 12.58 121.79
N VAL A 198 -20.84 12.29 121.94
CA VAL A 198 -19.77 12.61 120.99
C VAL A 198 -19.39 11.31 120.32
N LEU A 199 -19.45 11.28 118.98
CA LEU A 199 -19.04 10.10 118.22
C LEU A 199 -17.51 10.01 118.15
N PRO A 200 -16.94 8.82 117.89
CA PRO A 200 -15.50 8.67 117.77
C PRO A 200 -14.93 9.57 116.67
N GLY A 201 -13.75 10.17 116.92
CA GLY A 201 -13.10 11.11 115.99
C GLY A 201 -13.82 12.46 115.80
N GLN A 202 -14.83 12.78 116.60
CA GLN A 202 -15.54 14.08 116.53
C GLN A 202 -14.88 15.13 117.44
N ASP A 203 -14.24 16.13 116.84
CA ASP A 203 -13.47 17.16 117.54
C ASP A 203 -14.24 18.47 117.81
N ASP A 204 -15.51 18.54 117.42
CA ASP A 204 -16.31 19.77 117.59
C ASP A 204 -16.53 20.09 119.08
N PRO A 205 -16.21 21.31 119.55
CA PRO A 205 -16.33 21.65 120.97
C PRO A 205 -17.80 21.74 121.41
N LEU A 206 -18.08 21.20 122.58
CA LEU A 206 -19.41 21.23 123.20
C LEU A 206 -19.62 22.56 123.92
N SER A 207 -20.82 23.14 123.89
CA SER A 207 -21.07 24.38 124.64
C SER A 207 -22.49 24.52 125.14
N PHE A 208 -22.61 25.17 126.30
CA PHE A 208 -23.89 25.62 126.83
C PHE A 208 -23.77 27.01 127.45
N THR A 209 -24.89 27.73 127.52
CA THR A 209 -24.98 29.06 128.15
C THR A 209 -26.10 29.06 129.16
N VAL A 210 -25.88 29.68 130.32
CA VAL A 210 -26.83 29.78 131.43
C VAL A 210 -26.68 31.13 132.12
N ASN A 211 -27.76 31.70 132.65
CA ASN A 211 -27.66 32.88 133.53
C ASN A 211 -27.64 32.44 134.98
N THR A 212 -26.86 33.10 135.82
CA THR A 212 -26.73 32.76 137.24
C THR A 212 -26.81 34.00 138.14
N THR A 213 -27.48 33.86 139.29
CA THR A 213 -27.45 34.86 140.37
C THR A 213 -26.26 34.66 141.30
N GLN A 214 -25.71 33.46 141.33
CA GLN A 214 -24.49 33.08 142.04
C GLN A 214 -23.98 31.80 141.40
N LEU A 215 -22.89 31.86 140.63
CA LEU A 215 -22.33 30.67 139.99
C LEU A 215 -21.84 29.71 141.07
N GLU A 216 -22.46 28.53 141.13
CA GLU A 216 -21.95 27.41 141.92
C GLU A 216 -20.96 26.60 141.07
N GLU A 217 -20.07 25.86 141.73
CA GLU A 217 -19.18 24.94 141.02
C GLU A 217 -20.01 23.84 140.35
N LEU A 218 -19.61 23.45 139.14
CA LEU A 218 -20.35 22.50 138.31
C LEU A 218 -19.77 21.10 138.44
N ASP A 219 -20.64 20.13 138.75
CA ASP A 219 -20.28 18.71 138.78
C ASP A 219 -20.31 18.15 137.34
N TRP A 220 -19.15 17.77 136.81
CA TRP A 220 -19.02 17.14 135.50
C TRP A 220 -18.93 15.61 135.61
N SER A 221 -19.63 14.91 134.72
CA SER A 221 -19.60 13.46 134.56
C SER A 221 -19.45 13.08 133.10
N ILE A 222 -18.39 12.38 132.77
CA ILE A 222 -18.04 11.94 131.42
C ILE A 222 -17.91 10.42 131.41
N ASN A 223 -18.58 9.75 130.47
CA ASN A 223 -18.50 8.31 130.30
C ASN A 223 -18.04 7.96 128.88
N GLY A 224 -17.02 7.14 128.72
CA GLY A 224 -16.58 6.64 127.41
C GLY A 224 -16.86 5.15 127.25
N ALA A 225 -17.45 4.75 126.12
CA ALA A 225 -17.77 3.36 125.78
C ALA A 225 -17.71 3.12 124.25
N PRO A 226 -17.45 1.89 123.75
CA PRO A 226 -17.31 1.59 122.33
C PRO A 226 -18.62 1.80 121.54
N LEU A 227 -18.51 2.28 120.28
CA LEU A 227 -19.68 2.54 119.40
C LEU A 227 -20.04 1.31 118.55
N SER A 228 -21.33 0.92 118.55
CA SER A 228 -21.87 -0.11 117.65
C SER A 228 -23.17 0.38 116.98
N LEU A 229 -23.22 0.38 115.63
CA LEU A 229 -24.36 0.83 114.81
C LEU A 229 -24.85 -0.30 113.90
N ALA A 230 -26.18 -0.51 113.82
CA ALA A 230 -26.79 -1.48 112.89
C ALA A 230 -27.41 -0.77 111.68
N ILE A 231 -26.82 -0.95 110.48
CA ILE A 231 -27.31 -0.42 109.18
C ILE A 231 -27.87 -1.59 108.35
N GLY A 232 -29.06 -1.43 107.75
CA GLY A 232 -29.70 -2.49 106.94
C GLY A 232 -29.57 -2.27 105.42
N ASP A 233 -29.54 -3.38 104.67
CA ASP A 233 -29.29 -3.44 103.20
C ASP A 233 -30.21 -2.56 102.32
N ASP A 234 -31.42 -2.24 102.78
CA ASP A 234 -32.43 -1.53 101.97
C ASP A 234 -32.22 0.00 101.87
N LEU A 235 -31.16 0.55 102.46
CA LEU A 235 -30.95 2.01 102.49
C LEU A 235 -30.48 2.60 101.13
N PHE A 236 -29.93 1.80 100.21
CA PHE A 236 -29.34 2.28 98.94
C PHE A 236 -29.81 1.47 97.70
N ASP A 237 -30.59 2.08 96.79
CA ASP A 237 -30.98 1.47 95.49
C ASP A 237 -29.92 1.73 94.39
N ILE A 238 -28.98 0.80 94.27
CA ILE A 238 -27.84 0.85 93.34
C ILE A 238 -28.28 0.69 91.86
N SER A 239 -29.42 0.03 91.61
CA SER A 239 -29.89 -0.26 90.24
C SER A 239 -30.23 1.01 89.44
N SER A 240 -30.67 2.05 90.14
CA SER A 240 -30.97 3.38 89.57
C SER A 240 -29.78 4.06 88.87
N PHE A 241 -28.55 3.63 89.16
CA PHE A 241 -27.33 4.18 88.56
C PHE A 241 -26.79 3.32 87.40
N THR A 242 -27.06 2.01 87.38
CA THR A 242 -26.48 1.09 86.38
C THR A 242 -27.30 1.00 85.09
N ASP A 243 -28.63 1.16 85.16
CA ASP A 243 -29.51 1.03 83.99
C ASP A 243 -29.27 2.09 82.89
N PRO A 244 -29.12 3.40 83.21
CA PRO A 244 -28.81 4.40 82.19
C PRO A 244 -27.46 4.18 81.48
N LEU A 245 -26.49 3.58 82.17
CA LEU A 245 -25.18 3.26 81.58
C LEU A 245 -25.28 2.12 80.56
N LYS A 246 -26.23 1.20 80.75
CA LYS A 246 -26.51 0.12 79.80
C LYS A 246 -27.23 0.62 78.54
N GLU A 247 -28.18 1.54 78.69
CA GLU A 247 -28.79 2.20 77.53
C GLU A 247 -27.78 3.00 76.71
N LEU A 248 -26.80 3.62 77.38
CA LEU A 248 -25.69 4.30 76.71
C LEU A 248 -24.82 3.32 75.92
N GLU A 249 -24.49 2.15 76.48
CA GLU A 249 -23.74 1.09 75.79
C GLU A 249 -24.47 0.59 74.53
N ASP A 250 -25.76 0.31 74.62
CA ASP A 250 -26.59 -0.10 73.47
C ASP A 250 -26.65 1.00 72.39
N GLY A 251 -26.74 2.26 72.81
CA GLY A 251 -26.68 3.41 71.92
C GLY A 251 -25.34 3.52 71.19
N ILE A 252 -24.23 3.31 71.89
CA ILE A 252 -22.87 3.31 71.32
C ILE A 252 -22.69 2.13 70.36
N THR A 253 -23.24 0.95 70.68
CA THR A 253 -23.25 -0.21 69.78
C THR A 253 -23.94 0.11 68.46
N THR A 254 -25.12 0.72 68.53
CA THR A 254 -25.89 1.12 67.34
C THR A 254 -25.13 2.14 66.49
N ILE A 255 -24.48 3.12 67.13
CA ILE A 255 -23.63 4.10 66.44
C ILE A 255 -22.45 3.40 65.75
N ASN A 256 -21.81 2.43 66.42
CA ASN A 256 -20.69 1.68 65.86
C ASN A 256 -21.10 0.84 64.64
N ASP A 257 -22.22 0.13 64.72
CA ASP A 257 -22.76 -0.64 63.61
C ASP A 257 -23.17 0.25 62.43
N GLY A 258 -23.74 1.43 62.73
CA GLY A 258 -24.07 2.46 61.75
C GLY A 258 -22.82 2.99 61.04
N ALA A 259 -21.74 3.27 61.79
CA ALA A 259 -20.47 3.73 61.23
C ALA A 259 -19.80 2.65 60.35
N ASN A 260 -19.80 1.39 60.78
CA ASN A 260 -19.31 0.27 59.98
C ASN A 260 -20.12 0.08 58.69
N SER A 261 -21.46 0.20 58.76
CA SER A 261 -22.32 0.11 57.58
C SER A 261 -22.07 1.25 56.60
N LEU A 262 -21.89 2.47 57.10
CA LEU A 262 -21.53 3.63 56.28
C LEU A 262 -20.17 3.44 55.62
N ASN A 263 -19.19 2.89 56.34
CA ASN A 263 -17.86 2.59 55.80
C ASN A 263 -17.90 1.56 54.66
N ASN A 264 -18.67 0.48 54.84
CA ASN A 264 -18.88 -0.51 53.78
C ASN A 264 -19.57 0.10 52.55
N GLY A 265 -20.62 0.91 52.75
CA GLY A 265 -21.29 1.61 51.65
C GLY A 265 -20.38 2.58 50.90
N SER A 266 -19.47 3.25 51.62
CA SER A 266 -18.47 4.15 51.03
C SER A 266 -17.40 3.40 50.22
N THR A 267 -17.00 2.22 50.70
CA THR A 267 -16.10 1.31 49.97
C THR A 267 -16.76 0.83 48.67
N ASP A 268 -18.03 0.42 48.73
CA ASP A 268 -18.80 -0.01 47.55
C ASP A 268 -18.96 1.12 46.54
N LEU A 269 -19.22 2.36 46.99
CA LEU A 269 -19.26 3.55 46.13
C LEU A 269 -17.91 3.76 45.42
N THR A 270 -16.79 3.66 46.15
CA THR A 270 -15.44 3.80 45.59
C THR A 270 -15.17 2.73 44.53
N ASN A 271 -15.51 1.47 44.82
CA ASN A 271 -15.38 0.37 43.86
C ASN A 271 -16.22 0.60 42.60
N GLY A 272 -17.46 1.08 42.75
CA GLY A 272 -18.35 1.42 41.63
C GLY A 272 -17.78 2.55 40.75
N ILE A 273 -17.20 3.58 41.38
CA ILE A 273 -16.55 4.69 40.66
C ILE A 273 -15.29 4.23 39.93
N GLN A 274 -14.48 3.34 40.52
CA GLN A 274 -13.31 2.76 39.83
C GLN A 274 -13.71 1.94 38.59
N GLN A 275 -14.81 1.18 38.66
CA GLN A 275 -15.34 0.49 37.48
C GLN A 275 -15.80 1.47 36.41
N LEU A 276 -16.48 2.55 36.81
CA LEU A 276 -16.91 3.61 35.89
C LEU A 276 -15.71 4.31 35.24
N LEU A 277 -14.63 4.55 36.00
CA LEU A 277 -13.37 5.12 35.48
C LEU A 277 -12.74 4.21 34.44
N GLY A 278 -12.68 2.91 34.72
CA GLY A 278 -12.23 1.90 33.75
C GLY A 278 -13.07 1.89 32.47
N GLY A 279 -14.40 2.03 32.59
CA GLY A 279 -15.32 2.18 31.45
C GLY A 279 -15.07 3.46 30.64
N SER A 280 -14.87 4.59 31.32
CA SER A 280 -14.59 5.88 30.69
C SER A 280 -13.25 5.90 29.96
N ASN A 281 -12.18 5.36 30.56
CA ASN A 281 -10.88 5.23 29.90
C ASN A 281 -10.94 4.37 28.62
N ARG A 282 -11.77 3.31 28.62
CA ARG A 282 -12.03 2.50 27.42
C ARG A 282 -12.78 3.31 26.35
N LEU A 283 -13.76 4.13 26.74
CA LEU A 283 -14.49 5.01 25.82
C LEU A 283 -13.54 6.06 25.20
N THR A 284 -12.70 6.72 26.00
CA THR A 284 -11.68 7.67 25.54
C THR A 284 -10.71 7.01 24.55
N SER A 285 -10.25 5.80 24.86
CA SER A 285 -9.38 5.03 23.97
C SER A 285 -10.07 4.68 22.64
N GLY A 286 -11.32 4.22 22.68
CA GLY A 286 -12.09 3.85 21.48
C GLY A 286 -12.41 5.05 20.58
N THR A 287 -12.74 6.19 21.18
CA THR A 287 -13.04 7.44 20.46
C THR A 287 -11.78 8.05 19.84
N ASN A 288 -10.63 7.95 20.50
CA ASN A 288 -9.34 8.32 19.90
C ASN A 288 -9.00 7.46 18.67
N GLN A 289 -9.25 6.15 18.75
CA GLN A 289 -9.08 5.26 17.59
C GLN A 289 -10.03 5.64 16.45
N LEU A 290 -11.30 5.92 16.73
CA LEU A 290 -12.27 6.38 15.74
C LEU A 290 -11.82 7.70 15.08
N SER A 291 -11.36 8.67 15.87
CA SER A 291 -10.81 9.95 15.37
C SER A 291 -9.61 9.72 14.45
N SER A 292 -8.66 8.87 14.87
CA SER A 292 -7.48 8.56 14.07
C SER A 292 -7.83 7.84 12.76
N LYS A 293 -8.76 6.88 12.79
CA LYS A 293 -9.17 6.11 11.60
C LYS A 293 -10.02 6.94 10.64
N SER A 294 -10.85 7.85 11.15
CA SER A 294 -11.62 8.78 10.31
C SER A 294 -10.71 9.79 9.61
N GLN A 295 -9.62 10.25 10.24
CA GLN A 295 -8.61 11.05 9.56
C GLN A 295 -7.96 10.31 8.37
N LEU A 296 -7.60 9.04 8.53
CA LEU A 296 -7.08 8.24 7.41
C LEU A 296 -8.09 8.11 6.26
N LEU A 297 -9.39 8.06 6.59
CA LEU A 297 -10.46 8.01 5.61
C LEU A 297 -10.62 9.35 4.86
N VAL A 298 -10.45 10.48 5.54
CA VAL A 298 -10.38 11.82 4.93
C VAL A 298 -9.21 11.92 3.96
N GLU A 299 -8.02 11.43 4.35
CA GLU A 299 -6.85 11.40 3.47
C GLU A 299 -7.07 10.51 2.25
N GLY A 300 -7.67 9.33 2.44
CA GLY A 300 -7.99 8.39 1.37
C GLY A 300 -8.97 8.97 0.35
N THR A 301 -10.05 9.60 0.83
CA THR A 301 -11.05 10.24 -0.04
C THR A 301 -10.49 11.45 -0.77
N SER A 302 -9.61 12.24 -0.15
CA SER A 302 -8.92 13.35 -0.81
C SER A 302 -7.99 12.87 -1.93
N LYS A 303 -7.24 11.77 -1.71
CA LYS A 303 -6.42 11.15 -2.76
C LYS A 303 -7.29 10.61 -3.90
N ALA A 304 -8.39 9.92 -3.58
CA ALA A 304 -9.32 9.40 -4.57
C ALA A 304 -9.93 10.53 -5.43
N TYR A 305 -10.26 11.67 -4.81
CA TYR A 305 -10.78 12.84 -5.51
C TYR A 305 -9.78 13.34 -6.56
N LYS A 306 -8.52 13.60 -6.15
CA LYS A 306 -7.45 14.05 -7.06
C LYS A 306 -7.19 13.08 -8.21
N GLN A 307 -7.18 11.77 -7.94
CA GLN A 307 -6.99 10.78 -9.00
C GLN A 307 -8.17 10.72 -9.97
N SER A 308 -9.38 10.99 -9.48
CA SER A 308 -10.57 11.06 -10.33
C SER A 308 -10.54 12.30 -11.24
N GLU A 309 -10.00 13.43 -10.77
CA GLU A 309 -9.74 14.60 -11.62
C GLU A 309 -8.72 14.29 -12.72
N ASN A 310 -7.63 13.56 -12.39
CA ASN A 310 -6.66 13.10 -13.38
C ASN A 310 -7.31 12.20 -14.44
N LEU A 311 -8.20 11.29 -14.04
CA LEU A 311 -8.95 10.45 -14.97
C LEU A 311 -9.82 11.28 -15.93
N ALA A 312 -10.56 12.27 -15.40
CA ALA A 312 -11.38 13.17 -16.22
C ALA A 312 -10.52 13.99 -17.21
N SER A 313 -9.34 14.45 -16.78
CA SER A 313 -8.38 15.14 -17.65
C SER A 313 -7.82 14.21 -18.75
N GLY A 314 -7.50 12.97 -18.40
CA GLY A 314 -7.08 11.93 -19.35
C GLY A 314 -8.15 11.64 -20.40
N LEU A 315 -9.42 11.53 -19.99
CA LEU A 315 -10.56 11.34 -20.88
C LEU A 315 -10.77 12.54 -21.81
N ASN A 316 -10.56 13.77 -21.34
CA ASN A 316 -10.59 14.95 -22.21
C ASN A 316 -9.47 14.93 -23.26
N THR A 317 -8.27 14.47 -22.89
CA THR A 317 -7.15 14.33 -23.82
C THR A 317 -7.45 13.25 -24.87
N LEU A 318 -7.98 12.11 -24.44
CA LEU A 318 -8.40 11.03 -25.33
C LEU A 318 -9.51 11.48 -26.29
N ASN A 319 -10.47 12.29 -25.81
CA ASN A 319 -11.54 12.86 -26.63
C ASN A 319 -10.98 13.77 -27.74
N LYS A 320 -10.00 14.62 -27.43
CA LYS A 320 -9.31 15.44 -28.43
C LYS A 320 -8.63 14.57 -29.49
N GLY A 321 -7.94 13.51 -29.07
CA GLY A 321 -7.32 12.54 -29.99
C GLY A 321 -8.34 11.84 -30.89
N SER A 322 -9.49 11.42 -30.33
CA SER A 322 -10.58 10.82 -31.09
C SER A 322 -11.15 11.76 -32.15
N ASN A 323 -11.30 13.04 -31.82
CA ASN A 323 -11.78 14.06 -32.77
C ASN A 323 -10.74 14.31 -33.90
N GLN A 324 -9.45 14.31 -33.58
CA GLN A 324 -8.39 14.40 -34.60
C GLN A 324 -8.36 13.17 -35.52
N LEU A 325 -8.59 11.97 -34.98
CA LEU A 325 -8.74 10.76 -35.77
C LEU A 325 -9.92 10.87 -36.73
N ALA A 326 -11.10 11.28 -36.25
CA ALA A 326 -12.29 11.47 -37.10
C ALA A 326 -12.04 12.48 -38.23
N GLN A 327 -11.37 13.61 -37.94
CA GLN A 327 -10.99 14.59 -38.96
C GLN A 327 -10.04 14.00 -40.02
N SER A 328 -9.01 13.29 -39.58
CA SER A 328 -8.02 12.68 -40.48
C SER A 328 -8.65 11.58 -41.34
N THR A 329 -9.63 10.85 -40.79
CA THR A 329 -10.32 9.80 -41.51
C THR A 329 -11.28 10.36 -42.57
N ASN A 330 -11.92 11.49 -42.28
CA ASN A 330 -12.68 12.25 -43.28
C ASN A 330 -11.78 12.78 -44.40
N GLN A 331 -10.58 13.28 -44.09
CA GLN A 331 -9.61 13.68 -45.11
C GLN A 331 -9.17 12.49 -45.98
N LEU A 332 -8.93 11.32 -45.38
CA LEU A 332 -8.59 10.11 -46.12
C LEU A 332 -9.73 9.69 -47.07
N LYS A 333 -10.97 9.75 -46.59
CA LYS A 333 -12.16 9.46 -47.40
C LYS A 333 -12.29 10.41 -48.59
N THR A 334 -12.12 11.72 -48.39
CA THR A 334 -12.10 12.70 -49.49
C THR A 334 -10.96 12.42 -50.47
N GLY A 335 -9.75 12.16 -49.97
CA GLY A 335 -8.60 11.82 -50.80
C GLY A 335 -8.81 10.54 -51.61
N SER A 336 -9.45 9.51 -51.06
CA SER A 336 -9.78 8.29 -51.80
C SER A 336 -10.85 8.53 -52.87
N GLN A 337 -11.82 9.42 -52.62
CA GLN A 337 -12.81 9.81 -53.62
C GLN A 337 -12.15 10.54 -54.81
N GLU A 338 -11.30 11.53 -54.55
CA GLU A 338 -10.54 12.23 -55.61
C GLU A 338 -9.64 11.27 -56.40
N LEU A 339 -8.98 10.34 -55.71
CA LEU A 339 -8.13 9.35 -56.37
C LEU A 339 -8.96 8.39 -57.24
N ASN A 340 -10.17 8.01 -56.80
CA ASN A 340 -11.08 7.18 -57.58
C ASN A 340 -11.55 7.88 -58.86
N GLU A 341 -11.88 9.17 -58.77
CA GLU A 341 -12.23 9.99 -59.94
C GLU A 341 -11.09 10.04 -60.95
N LYS A 342 -9.86 10.29 -60.48
CA LYS A 342 -8.65 10.29 -61.34
C LYS A 342 -8.35 8.92 -61.93
N SER A 343 -8.58 7.84 -61.17
CA SER A 343 -8.42 6.47 -61.67
C SER A 343 -9.42 6.16 -62.78
N THR A 344 -10.65 6.66 -62.67
CA THR A 344 -11.68 6.53 -63.71
C THR A 344 -11.29 7.32 -64.97
N GLN A 345 -10.74 8.53 -64.82
CA GLN A 345 -10.21 9.31 -65.95
C GLN A 345 -9.05 8.59 -66.65
N LEU A 346 -8.13 7.99 -65.88
CA LEU A 346 -7.06 7.17 -66.42
C LEU A 346 -7.63 5.98 -67.21
N PHE A 347 -8.59 5.27 -66.63
CA PHE A 347 -9.23 4.12 -67.28
C PHE A 347 -9.87 4.48 -68.63
N ASN A 348 -10.61 5.60 -68.66
CA ASN A 348 -11.20 6.13 -69.90
C ASN A 348 -10.11 6.53 -70.93
N GLY A 349 -8.95 7.00 -70.47
CA GLY A 349 -7.81 7.29 -71.34
C GLY A 349 -7.17 6.03 -71.92
N LEU A 350 -7.08 4.97 -71.12
CA LEU A 350 -6.55 3.67 -71.54
C LEU A 350 -7.47 2.98 -72.53
N ASP A 351 -8.78 3.05 -72.32
CA ASP A 351 -9.78 2.53 -73.27
C ASP A 351 -9.67 3.23 -74.64
N LYS A 352 -9.46 4.55 -74.65
CA LYS A 352 -9.19 5.30 -75.90
C LYS A 352 -7.89 4.89 -76.57
N LEU A 353 -6.82 4.65 -75.79
CA LEU A 353 -5.54 4.18 -76.32
C LEU A 353 -5.70 2.80 -76.96
N ASP A 354 -6.40 1.89 -76.30
CA ASP A 354 -6.64 0.53 -76.79
C ASP A 354 -7.42 0.53 -78.10
N ASN A 355 -8.50 1.31 -78.17
CA ASN A 355 -9.26 1.53 -79.39
C ASN A 355 -8.38 2.09 -80.52
N GLY A 356 -7.55 3.10 -80.24
CA GLY A 356 -6.63 3.66 -81.24
C GLY A 356 -5.56 2.68 -81.73
N ILE A 357 -5.07 1.79 -80.86
CA ILE A 357 -4.15 0.72 -81.25
C ILE A 357 -4.86 -0.34 -82.11
N SER A 358 -6.13 -0.65 -81.79
CA SER A 358 -6.97 -1.54 -82.59
C SER A 358 -7.15 -0.99 -84.01
N ASP A 359 -7.47 0.30 -84.15
CA ASP A 359 -7.59 0.99 -85.43
C ASP A 359 -6.27 0.97 -86.23
N LEU A 360 -5.14 1.27 -85.56
CA LEU A 360 -3.81 1.18 -86.17
C LEU A 360 -3.51 -0.23 -86.67
N SER A 361 -3.80 -1.25 -85.87
CA SER A 361 -3.60 -2.66 -86.24
C SER A 361 -4.47 -3.04 -87.43
N GLY A 362 -5.71 -2.54 -87.50
CA GLY A 362 -6.61 -2.71 -88.64
C GLY A 362 -6.02 -2.10 -89.92
N GLY A 363 -5.64 -0.83 -89.89
CA GLY A 363 -5.06 -0.12 -91.03
C GLY A 363 -3.73 -0.72 -91.51
N LEU A 364 -2.86 -1.15 -90.59
CA LEU A 364 -1.63 -1.87 -90.93
C LEU A 364 -1.92 -3.21 -91.62
N GLY A 365 -2.99 -3.90 -91.21
CA GLY A 365 -3.45 -5.13 -91.85
C GLY A 365 -3.89 -4.92 -93.31
N GLU A 366 -4.54 -3.80 -93.62
CA GLU A 366 -4.92 -3.45 -94.99
C GLU A 366 -3.70 -3.11 -95.86
N ILE A 367 -2.77 -2.30 -95.34
CA ILE A 367 -1.52 -1.95 -96.05
C ILE A 367 -0.67 -3.19 -96.29
N GLN A 368 -0.54 -4.06 -95.29
CA GLN A 368 0.20 -5.32 -95.41
C GLN A 368 -0.37 -6.21 -96.50
N GLN A 369 -1.70 -6.33 -96.61
CA GLN A 369 -2.36 -7.09 -97.68
C GLN A 369 -2.13 -6.47 -99.07
N GLY A 370 -2.23 -5.14 -99.17
CA GLY A 370 -1.96 -4.42 -100.42
C GLY A 370 -0.52 -4.59 -100.90
N LEU A 371 0.45 -4.43 -100.00
CA LEU A 371 1.88 -4.63 -100.31
C LEU A 371 2.21 -6.08 -100.63
N ALA A 372 1.64 -7.04 -99.91
CA ALA A 372 1.83 -8.46 -100.23
C ALA A 372 1.34 -8.78 -101.64
N THR A 373 0.24 -8.18 -102.07
CA THR A 373 -0.27 -8.33 -103.45
C THR A 373 0.69 -7.71 -104.47
N LEU A 374 1.24 -6.53 -104.18
CA LEU A 374 2.16 -5.82 -105.08
C LEU A 374 3.52 -6.52 -105.18
N ASP A 375 4.03 -7.03 -104.06
CA ASP A 375 5.25 -7.84 -103.97
C ASP A 375 5.08 -9.17 -104.70
N ASP A 376 3.92 -9.83 -104.60
CA ASP A 376 3.61 -11.06 -105.35
C ASP A 376 3.62 -10.83 -106.88
N LYS A 377 3.17 -9.67 -107.37
CA LYS A 377 3.18 -9.33 -108.80
C LYS A 377 4.53 -8.83 -109.32
N SER A 378 5.40 -8.36 -108.43
CA SER A 378 6.69 -7.78 -108.77
C SER A 378 7.61 -8.72 -109.58
N PRO A 379 7.77 -10.01 -109.24
CA PRO A 379 8.56 -10.96 -110.05
C PRO A 379 8.05 -11.14 -111.49
N SER A 380 6.74 -11.02 -111.71
CA SER A 380 6.18 -11.12 -113.06
C SER A 380 6.50 -9.88 -113.89
N LEU A 381 6.46 -8.69 -113.27
CA LEU A 381 6.78 -7.43 -113.92
C LEU A 381 8.25 -7.36 -114.32
N THR A 382 9.17 -7.71 -113.42
CA THR A 382 10.62 -7.76 -113.71
C THR A 382 10.94 -8.79 -114.79
N LYS A 383 10.35 -9.99 -114.70
CA LYS A 383 10.52 -11.03 -115.73
C LYS A 383 10.06 -10.55 -117.11
N ASN A 384 8.88 -9.94 -117.20
CA ASN A 384 8.33 -9.48 -118.47
C ASN A 384 9.14 -8.31 -119.05
N SER A 385 9.61 -7.40 -118.20
CA SER A 385 10.49 -6.31 -118.63
C SER A 385 11.81 -6.84 -119.18
N ALA A 386 12.46 -7.79 -118.49
CA ALA A 386 13.70 -8.40 -118.95
C ALA A 386 13.53 -9.13 -120.30
N LEU A 387 12.37 -9.76 -120.54
CA LEU A 387 12.04 -10.38 -121.81
C LEU A 387 11.92 -9.37 -122.96
N ILE A 388 11.34 -8.19 -122.71
CA ILE A 388 11.25 -7.13 -123.71
C ILE A 388 12.64 -6.58 -124.03
N LEU A 389 13.46 -6.28 -123.00
CA LEU A 389 14.85 -5.84 -123.20
C LEU A 389 15.66 -6.85 -124.02
N THR A 390 15.57 -8.14 -123.66
CA THR A 390 16.22 -9.22 -124.41
C THR A 390 15.74 -9.29 -125.86
N SER A 391 14.45 -9.02 -126.11
CA SER A 391 13.88 -9.03 -127.46
C SER A 391 14.35 -7.85 -128.30
N LEU A 392 14.49 -6.66 -127.70
CA LEU A 392 15.05 -5.47 -128.34
C LEU A 392 16.53 -5.67 -128.68
N GLN A 393 17.33 -6.22 -127.76
CA GLN A 393 18.74 -6.58 -128.02
C GLN A 393 18.89 -7.58 -129.18
N LYS A 394 17.96 -8.56 -129.29
CA LYS A 394 17.94 -9.47 -130.45
C LYS A 394 17.60 -8.75 -131.75
N MET A 395 16.68 -7.79 -131.72
CA MET A 395 16.34 -6.97 -132.89
C MET A 395 17.53 -6.11 -133.32
N GLN A 396 18.19 -5.46 -132.36
CA GLN A 396 19.43 -4.69 -132.56
C GLN A 396 20.49 -5.52 -133.30
N ALA A 397 20.83 -6.71 -132.76
CA ALA A 397 21.79 -7.61 -133.40
C ALA A 397 21.38 -8.03 -134.82
N LYS A 398 20.07 -8.21 -135.08
CA LYS A 398 19.58 -8.58 -136.41
C LYS A 398 19.63 -7.43 -137.41
N VAL A 399 19.43 -6.19 -136.97
CA VAL A 399 19.60 -5.00 -137.83
C VAL A 399 21.08 -4.81 -138.18
N ASP A 400 21.98 -5.05 -137.22
CA ASP A 400 23.43 -5.04 -137.46
C ASP A 400 23.87 -6.11 -138.47
N ASP A 401 23.35 -7.34 -138.36
CA ASP A 401 23.63 -8.44 -139.31
C ASP A 401 23.28 -8.04 -140.77
N ILE A 402 22.15 -7.35 -140.99
CA ILE A 402 21.69 -6.94 -142.34
C ILE A 402 22.65 -5.91 -142.96
N LYS A 403 23.17 -4.97 -142.16
CA LYS A 403 24.10 -3.93 -142.62
C LYS A 403 25.40 -4.51 -143.16
N VAL A 404 25.92 -5.56 -142.53
CA VAL A 404 27.16 -6.24 -142.97
C VAL A 404 26.99 -6.86 -144.36
N ALA A 405 25.83 -7.50 -144.63
CA ALA A 405 25.55 -8.13 -145.92
C ALA A 405 25.50 -7.15 -147.10
N PHE A 406 25.19 -5.86 -146.87
CA PHE A 406 25.17 -4.85 -147.93
C PHE A 406 26.56 -4.44 -148.42
N ASN A 407 27.60 -4.53 -147.58
CA ASN A 407 28.97 -4.21 -147.99
C ASN A 407 29.51 -5.18 -149.06
N ASP A 408 29.04 -6.43 -149.05
CA ASP A 408 29.48 -7.47 -150.00
C ASP A 408 28.96 -7.24 -151.44
N VAL A 409 27.89 -6.46 -151.61
CA VAL A 409 27.26 -6.19 -152.92
C VAL A 409 28.09 -5.23 -153.79
N SER A 410 28.90 -4.37 -153.17
CA SER A 410 29.82 -3.47 -153.89
C SER A 410 30.90 -4.24 -154.66
N GLU A 411 31.32 -5.40 -154.15
CA GLU A 411 32.30 -6.26 -154.83
C GLU A 411 31.72 -6.94 -156.09
N LEU A 412 30.41 -7.14 -156.17
CA LEU A 412 29.74 -7.69 -157.36
C LEU A 412 29.80 -6.73 -158.55
N SER A 413 29.64 -5.42 -158.31
CA SER A 413 29.75 -4.38 -159.35
C SER A 413 31.17 -4.35 -159.95
N LYS A 414 32.20 -4.40 -159.10
CA LYS A 414 33.61 -4.45 -159.53
C LYS A 414 33.92 -5.71 -160.36
N ALA A 415 33.40 -6.86 -159.97
CA ALA A 415 33.55 -8.10 -160.74
C ALA A 415 32.89 -8.00 -162.13
N ALA A 416 31.71 -7.37 -162.20
CA ALA A 416 31.01 -7.16 -163.48
C ALA A 416 31.78 -6.20 -164.40
N GLU A 417 32.34 -5.11 -163.88
CA GLU A 417 33.24 -4.22 -164.64
C GLU A 417 34.42 -4.97 -165.26
N GLY A 418 35.04 -5.87 -164.50
CA GLY A 418 36.14 -6.71 -164.98
C GLY A 418 35.75 -7.56 -166.20
N ILE A 419 34.61 -8.24 -166.17
CA ILE A 419 34.15 -9.08 -167.28
C ILE A 419 33.81 -8.23 -168.52
N GLY A 420 33.14 -7.08 -168.34
CA GLY A 420 32.80 -6.17 -169.44
C GLY A 420 34.04 -5.67 -170.18
N SER A 421 35.10 -5.33 -169.44
CA SER A 421 36.38 -4.92 -170.02
C SER A 421 37.06 -6.04 -170.85
N GLY A 422 36.95 -7.30 -170.39
CA GLY A 422 37.44 -8.47 -171.10
C GLY A 422 36.71 -8.72 -172.42
N LEU A 423 35.38 -8.62 -172.41
CA LEU A 423 34.56 -8.78 -173.62
C LEU A 423 34.83 -7.68 -174.65
N SER A 424 35.00 -6.42 -174.22
CA SER A 424 35.39 -5.34 -175.14
C SER A 424 36.76 -5.58 -175.79
N SER A 425 37.69 -6.16 -175.05
CA SER A 425 39.01 -6.53 -175.56
C SER A 425 38.93 -7.64 -176.62
N LEU A 426 38.05 -8.63 -176.42
CA LEU A 426 37.78 -9.69 -177.40
C LEU A 426 37.22 -9.12 -178.72
N ASP A 427 36.20 -8.26 -178.66
CA ASP A 427 35.59 -7.63 -179.83
C ASP A 427 36.60 -6.77 -180.63
N LYS A 428 37.46 -6.03 -179.93
CA LYS A 428 38.58 -5.28 -180.54
C LYS A 428 39.60 -6.21 -181.20
N GLY A 429 39.91 -7.35 -180.57
CA GLY A 429 40.79 -8.37 -181.14
C GLY A 429 40.28 -8.90 -182.48
N ILE A 430 38.98 -9.17 -182.59
CA ILE A 430 38.35 -9.61 -183.84
C ILE A 430 38.41 -8.52 -184.92
N THR A 431 38.16 -7.26 -184.57
CA THR A 431 38.37 -6.12 -185.49
C THR A 431 39.82 -6.04 -185.96
N GLY A 432 40.79 -6.26 -185.06
CA GLY A 432 42.20 -6.30 -185.40
C GLY A 432 42.56 -7.42 -186.41
N ILE A 433 41.95 -8.60 -186.28
CA ILE A 433 42.10 -9.69 -187.25
C ILE A 433 41.56 -9.29 -188.62
N ASN A 434 40.36 -8.69 -188.68
CA ASN A 434 39.77 -8.21 -189.94
C ASN A 434 40.68 -7.18 -190.64
N GLN A 435 41.20 -6.21 -189.89
CA GLN A 435 42.15 -5.23 -190.42
C GLN A 435 43.44 -5.90 -190.95
N THR A 436 43.97 -6.88 -190.22
CA THR A 436 45.17 -7.62 -190.62
C THR A 436 44.94 -8.44 -191.89
N LEU A 437 43.78 -9.09 -192.03
CA LEU A 437 43.42 -9.82 -193.24
C LEU A 437 43.26 -8.89 -194.45
N ASN A 438 42.61 -7.74 -194.28
CA ASN A 438 42.51 -6.74 -195.36
C ASN A 438 43.90 -6.22 -195.79
N GLN A 439 44.83 -6.06 -194.84
CA GLN A 439 46.23 -5.72 -195.15
C GLN A 439 46.94 -6.86 -195.88
N TYR A 440 46.69 -8.11 -195.50
CA TYR A 440 47.25 -9.30 -196.15
C TYR A 440 46.75 -9.45 -197.59
N ASP A 441 45.45 -9.26 -197.83
CA ASP A 441 44.85 -9.27 -199.18
C ASP A 441 45.44 -8.17 -200.07
N SER A 442 45.58 -6.96 -199.52
CA SER A 442 46.20 -5.85 -200.26
C SER A 442 47.63 -6.18 -200.68
N LYS A 443 48.42 -6.81 -199.80
CA LYS A 443 49.79 -7.25 -200.10
C LYS A 443 49.83 -8.41 -201.11
N LEU A 444 48.90 -9.35 -201.04
CA LEU A 444 48.81 -10.42 -202.03
C LEU A 444 48.49 -9.88 -203.43
N ASN A 445 47.60 -8.88 -203.50
CA ASN A 445 47.25 -8.18 -204.73
C ASN A 445 48.43 -7.39 -205.31
N GLU A 446 49.19 -6.67 -204.48
CA GLU A 446 50.42 -6.00 -204.93
C GLU A 446 51.47 -6.96 -205.47
N ALA A 447 51.56 -8.18 -204.92
CA ALA A 447 52.52 -9.19 -205.34
C ALA A 447 52.11 -9.99 -206.60
N GLY A 448 50.91 -9.78 -207.13
CA GLY A 448 50.37 -10.60 -208.23
C GLY A 448 50.10 -12.06 -207.84
N LEU A 449 49.91 -12.32 -206.53
CA LEU A 449 49.76 -13.65 -205.94
C LEU A 449 48.33 -13.89 -205.43
N THR A 450 47.34 -13.13 -205.89
CA THR A 450 45.95 -13.39 -205.51
C THR A 450 45.48 -14.72 -206.10
N PRO A 451 44.50 -15.39 -205.47
CA PRO A 451 43.93 -16.61 -206.04
C PRO A 451 43.42 -16.45 -207.48
N SER A 452 42.87 -15.28 -207.84
CA SER A 452 42.46 -14.95 -209.21
C SER A 452 43.62 -14.81 -210.18
N GLU A 453 44.70 -14.14 -209.77
CA GLU A 453 45.88 -13.95 -210.63
C GLU A 453 46.65 -15.25 -210.81
N LEU A 454 46.79 -16.05 -209.74
CA LEU A 454 47.41 -17.38 -209.81
C LEU A 454 46.60 -18.35 -210.69
N ALA A 455 45.26 -18.29 -210.63
CA ALA A 455 44.41 -19.06 -211.52
C ALA A 455 44.60 -18.66 -213.00
N GLU A 456 44.71 -17.36 -213.29
CA GLU A 456 44.95 -16.88 -214.66
C GLU A 456 46.37 -17.23 -215.15
N GLN A 457 47.38 -17.19 -214.28
CA GLN A 457 48.72 -17.69 -214.60
C GLN A 457 48.71 -19.19 -214.90
N ASN A 458 47.96 -19.99 -214.14
CA ASN A 458 47.81 -21.42 -214.40
C ASN A 458 47.16 -21.66 -215.78
N LYS A 459 46.08 -20.93 -216.10
CA LYS A 459 45.43 -21.01 -217.41
C LYS A 459 46.36 -20.66 -218.57
N ASN A 460 47.11 -19.56 -218.45
CA ASN A 460 48.13 -19.18 -219.44
C ASN A 460 49.21 -20.27 -219.60
N THR A 461 49.60 -20.92 -218.51
CA THR A 461 50.55 -22.04 -218.54
C THR A 461 49.96 -23.27 -219.22
N GLN A 462 48.67 -23.55 -218.99
CA GLN A 462 47.90 -24.60 -219.65
C GLN A 462 47.87 -24.42 -221.18
N GLU A 463 47.64 -23.20 -221.66
CA GLU A 463 47.67 -22.87 -223.10
C GLU A 463 49.05 -23.07 -223.73
N LYS A 464 50.11 -22.68 -223.01
CA LYS A 464 51.50 -22.95 -223.43
C LYS A 464 51.79 -24.45 -223.50
N ILE A 465 51.31 -25.21 -222.50
CA ILE A 465 51.43 -26.66 -222.48
C ILE A 465 50.73 -27.28 -223.68
N GLN A 466 49.49 -26.87 -224.03
CA GLN A 466 48.79 -27.36 -225.21
C GLN A 466 49.55 -27.08 -226.52
N THR A 467 50.21 -25.91 -226.59
CA THR A 467 51.05 -25.56 -227.74
C THR A 467 52.26 -26.49 -227.85
N LEU A 468 52.96 -26.72 -226.74
CA LEU A 468 54.08 -27.67 -226.67
C LEU A 468 53.65 -29.10 -227.01
N GLU A 469 52.47 -29.50 -226.58
CA GLU A 469 51.85 -30.79 -226.89
C GLU A 469 51.72 -30.99 -228.40
N LYS A 470 51.18 -29.98 -229.09
CA LYS A 470 51.04 -29.96 -230.54
C LYS A 470 52.38 -29.94 -231.26
N GLN A 471 53.38 -29.26 -230.68
CA GLN A 471 54.74 -29.27 -231.21
C GLN A 471 55.39 -30.65 -231.06
N ILE A 472 55.18 -31.34 -229.94
CA ILE A 472 55.69 -32.70 -229.72
C ILE A 472 55.05 -33.68 -230.72
N GLU A 473 53.75 -33.56 -231.04
CA GLU A 473 53.11 -34.37 -232.09
C GLU A 473 53.77 -34.19 -233.48
N THR A 474 54.25 -32.98 -233.81
CA THR A 474 54.94 -32.76 -235.09
C THR A 474 56.32 -33.43 -235.18
N LEU A 475 56.91 -33.84 -234.05
CA LEU A 475 58.16 -34.58 -234.04
C LEU A 475 57.98 -36.06 -234.42
N GLN A 476 56.75 -36.59 -234.38
CA GLN A 476 56.46 -37.99 -234.64
C GLN A 476 56.81 -38.49 -236.06
N PRO A 477 56.50 -37.76 -237.16
CA PRO A 477 56.97 -38.15 -238.50
C PRO A 477 58.50 -38.15 -238.64
N LEU A 478 59.22 -37.29 -237.90
CA LEU A 478 60.70 -37.30 -237.91
C LEU A 478 61.27 -38.55 -237.23
N VAL A 479 60.53 -39.17 -236.30
CA VAL A 479 60.89 -40.47 -235.73
C VAL A 479 60.70 -41.59 -236.77
N GLU A 480 59.61 -41.56 -237.55
CA GLU A 480 59.34 -42.54 -238.61
C GLU A 480 60.35 -42.46 -239.76
N GLU A 481 60.87 -41.27 -240.06
CA GLU A 481 61.95 -41.04 -241.03
C GLU A 481 63.35 -41.42 -240.50
N GLY A 482 63.45 -41.84 -239.23
CA GLY A 482 64.70 -42.24 -238.58
C GLY A 482 65.65 -41.08 -238.25
N LEU A 483 65.16 -39.83 -238.29
CA LEU A 483 65.95 -38.62 -238.01
C LEU A 483 66.11 -38.34 -236.52
N ILE A 484 65.21 -38.85 -235.67
CA ILE A 484 65.26 -38.72 -234.21
C ILE A 484 64.74 -39.98 -233.52
N GLU A 485 65.19 -40.21 -232.29
CA GLU A 485 64.79 -41.38 -231.49
C GLU A 485 63.42 -41.19 -230.82
N GLN A 486 62.57 -42.22 -230.85
CA GLN A 486 61.25 -42.25 -230.18
C GLN A 486 61.34 -41.89 -228.69
N ALA A 487 62.44 -42.25 -228.02
CA ALA A 487 62.67 -41.98 -226.60
C ALA A 487 62.68 -40.48 -226.25
N LEU A 488 63.05 -39.60 -227.20
CA LEU A 488 63.03 -38.15 -226.99
C LEU A 488 61.59 -37.62 -226.93
N VAL A 489 60.72 -38.09 -227.83
CA VAL A 489 59.30 -37.72 -227.90
C VAL A 489 58.55 -38.24 -226.66
N ASP A 490 58.84 -39.47 -226.24
CA ASP A 490 58.24 -40.07 -225.05
C ASP A 490 58.64 -39.31 -223.77
N ASN A 491 59.90 -38.92 -223.63
CA ASN A 491 60.38 -38.12 -222.49
C ASN A 491 59.75 -36.73 -222.45
N LEU A 492 59.64 -36.05 -223.60
CA LEU A 492 58.98 -34.75 -223.69
C LEU A 492 57.49 -34.84 -223.34
N THR A 493 56.81 -35.88 -223.82
CA THR A 493 55.39 -36.14 -223.51
C THR A 493 55.19 -36.45 -222.02
N SER A 494 56.08 -37.26 -221.44
CA SER A 494 56.04 -37.61 -220.02
C SER A 494 56.27 -36.38 -219.13
N ALA A 495 57.26 -35.55 -219.44
CA ALA A 495 57.52 -34.30 -218.72
C ALA A 495 56.34 -33.32 -218.81
N LEU A 496 55.70 -33.22 -219.99
CA LEU A 496 54.52 -32.39 -220.19
C LEU A 496 53.33 -32.89 -219.36
N ASN A 497 53.09 -34.20 -219.34
CA ASN A 497 52.04 -34.83 -218.54
C ASN A 497 52.26 -34.65 -217.03
N GLN A 498 53.51 -34.77 -216.55
CA GLN A 498 53.85 -34.44 -215.16
C GLN A 498 53.55 -32.98 -214.84
N THR A 499 53.89 -32.07 -215.75
CA THR A 499 53.60 -30.63 -215.60
C THR A 499 52.09 -30.37 -215.54
N LYS A 500 51.29 -31.06 -216.36
CA LYS A 500 49.81 -30.99 -216.30
C LYS A 500 49.26 -31.45 -214.96
N GLN A 501 49.75 -32.57 -214.43
CA GLN A 501 49.32 -33.07 -213.12
C GLN A 501 49.64 -32.07 -212.01
N LEU A 502 50.86 -31.50 -212.00
CA LEU A 502 51.24 -30.46 -211.05
C LEU A 502 50.36 -29.21 -211.15
N LEU A 503 50.01 -28.81 -212.38
CA LEU A 503 49.16 -27.65 -212.61
C LEU A 503 47.73 -27.87 -212.10
N ALA A 504 47.16 -29.05 -212.29
CA ALA A 504 45.84 -29.42 -211.77
C ALA A 504 45.82 -29.44 -210.23
N VAL A 505 46.90 -29.90 -209.59
CA VAL A 505 47.04 -29.83 -208.12
C VAL A 505 47.15 -28.37 -207.65
N ASN A 506 47.88 -27.52 -208.38
CA ASN A 506 48.01 -26.10 -208.03
C ASN A 506 46.65 -25.37 -208.09
N GLU A 507 45.81 -25.67 -209.09
CA GLU A 507 44.43 -25.15 -209.15
C GLU A 507 43.60 -25.53 -207.93
N GLN A 508 43.72 -26.77 -207.45
CA GLN A 508 43.04 -27.20 -206.22
C GLN A 508 43.55 -26.45 -204.98
N TYR A 509 44.87 -26.24 -204.85
CA TYR A 509 45.44 -25.47 -203.74
C TYR A 509 44.98 -24.01 -203.72
N ILE A 510 44.92 -23.37 -204.89
CA ILE A 510 44.44 -21.99 -205.03
C ILE A 510 42.97 -21.92 -204.63
N SER A 511 42.14 -22.84 -205.12
CA SER A 511 40.71 -22.91 -204.78
C SER A 511 40.48 -23.14 -203.27
N GLY A 512 41.23 -24.06 -202.67
CA GLY A 512 41.17 -24.34 -201.23
C GLY A 512 41.63 -23.15 -200.38
N SER A 513 42.71 -22.49 -200.76
CA SER A 513 43.22 -21.29 -200.08
C SER A 513 42.23 -20.13 -200.16
N ASN A 514 41.63 -19.91 -201.34
CA ASN A 514 40.60 -18.90 -201.53
C ASN A 514 39.36 -19.19 -200.68
N THR A 515 38.97 -20.46 -200.56
CA THR A 515 37.85 -20.87 -199.70
C THR A 515 38.15 -20.58 -198.22
N LEU A 516 39.37 -20.88 -197.75
CA LEU A 516 39.78 -20.62 -196.38
C LEU A 516 39.84 -19.13 -196.07
N ILE A 517 40.52 -18.33 -196.91
CA ILE A 517 40.67 -16.88 -196.71
C ILE A 517 39.30 -16.21 -196.69
N ASN A 518 38.45 -16.46 -197.70
CA ASN A 518 37.10 -15.91 -197.74
C ASN A 518 36.24 -16.42 -196.58
N GLY A 519 36.44 -17.67 -196.15
CA GLY A 519 35.77 -18.25 -194.99
C GLY A 519 36.08 -17.46 -193.72
N VAL A 520 37.34 -17.16 -193.46
CA VAL A 520 37.75 -16.34 -192.31
C VAL A 520 37.27 -14.90 -192.46
N HIS A 521 37.43 -14.28 -193.63
CA HIS A 521 36.98 -12.92 -193.92
C HIS A 521 35.49 -12.74 -193.65
N ASN A 522 34.68 -13.69 -194.12
CA ASN A 522 33.24 -13.67 -193.92
C ASN A 522 32.82 -13.79 -192.46
N GLN A 523 33.67 -14.34 -191.58
CA GLN A 523 33.39 -14.41 -190.15
C GLN A 523 33.76 -13.14 -189.39
N VAL A 524 34.84 -12.46 -189.79
CA VAL A 524 35.42 -11.33 -189.04
C VAL A 524 35.11 -9.94 -189.61
N LYS A 525 34.60 -9.86 -190.85
CA LYS A 525 34.09 -8.61 -191.42
C LYS A 525 32.99 -8.02 -190.54
N GLU A 526 32.69 -6.74 -190.72
CA GLU A 526 31.74 -6.01 -189.84
C GLU A 526 30.36 -6.68 -189.73
N ASP A 527 29.87 -7.32 -190.79
CA ASP A 527 28.62 -8.10 -190.82
C ASP A 527 28.82 -9.62 -190.65
N GLY A 528 30.04 -10.06 -190.34
CA GLY A 528 30.39 -11.46 -190.14
C GLY A 528 29.87 -12.01 -188.82
N ALA A 529 29.56 -13.31 -188.78
CA ALA A 529 28.89 -13.90 -187.62
C ALA A 529 29.73 -13.82 -186.33
N LEU A 530 31.06 -13.95 -186.42
CA LEU A 530 31.94 -13.84 -185.24
C LEU A 530 32.03 -12.39 -184.73
N LYS A 531 32.19 -11.41 -185.63
CA LYS A 531 32.25 -9.99 -185.26
C LYS A 531 30.92 -9.51 -184.69
N SER A 532 29.82 -9.71 -185.43
CA SER A 532 28.47 -9.35 -184.97
C SER A 532 28.09 -10.04 -183.66
N GLY A 533 28.45 -11.32 -183.49
CA GLY A 533 28.26 -12.06 -182.23
C GLY A 533 29.04 -11.46 -181.06
N SER A 534 30.32 -11.10 -181.26
CA SER A 534 31.12 -10.46 -180.21
C SER A 534 30.63 -9.07 -179.84
N SER A 535 30.21 -8.25 -180.81
CA SER A 535 29.65 -6.93 -180.55
C SER A 535 28.30 -7.01 -179.84
N GLN A 536 27.45 -7.97 -180.22
CA GLN A 536 26.18 -8.22 -179.53
C GLN A 536 26.42 -8.71 -178.09
N LEU A 537 27.42 -9.56 -177.85
CA LEU A 537 27.77 -10.02 -176.51
C LEU A 537 28.27 -8.88 -175.62
N VAL A 538 29.11 -7.99 -176.14
CA VAL A 538 29.54 -6.77 -175.43
C VAL A 538 28.32 -5.93 -175.05
N LYS A 539 27.40 -5.68 -175.99
CA LYS A 539 26.20 -4.89 -175.73
C LYS A 539 25.29 -5.53 -174.67
N ASN A 540 24.99 -6.82 -174.82
CA ASN A 540 24.19 -7.56 -173.83
C ASN A 540 24.82 -7.53 -172.44
N TYR A 541 26.15 -7.62 -172.36
CA TYR A 541 26.85 -7.56 -171.09
C TYR A 541 26.86 -6.15 -170.48
N GLN A 542 26.92 -5.10 -171.30
CA GLN A 542 26.77 -3.71 -170.83
C GLN A 542 25.37 -3.45 -170.25
N ASP A 543 24.33 -4.00 -170.87
CA ASP A 543 22.95 -3.94 -170.35
C ASP A 543 22.86 -4.69 -169.00
N PHE A 544 23.46 -5.89 -168.91
CA PHE A 544 23.52 -6.65 -167.66
C PHE A 544 24.32 -5.95 -166.55
N GLN A 545 25.46 -5.36 -166.87
CA GLN A 545 26.27 -4.58 -165.94
C GLN A 545 25.51 -3.34 -165.43
N SER A 546 24.76 -2.67 -166.32
CA SER A 546 23.90 -1.54 -165.92
C SER A 546 22.82 -2.00 -164.94
N ALA A 547 22.18 -3.15 -165.19
CA ALA A 547 21.24 -3.74 -164.25
C ALA A 547 21.88 -4.12 -162.90
N ILE A 548 23.12 -4.64 -162.89
CA ILE A 548 23.87 -4.87 -161.65
C ILE A 548 24.11 -3.56 -160.88
N ASN A 549 24.47 -2.49 -161.57
CA ASN A 549 24.71 -1.19 -160.94
C ASN A 549 23.42 -0.57 -160.39
N GLU A 550 22.28 -0.75 -161.06
CA GLU A 550 20.97 -0.36 -160.53
C GLU A 550 20.64 -1.15 -159.26
N VAL A 551 20.89 -2.46 -159.23
CA VAL A 551 20.71 -3.31 -158.04
C VAL A 551 21.63 -2.86 -156.90
N VAL A 552 22.91 -2.60 -157.18
CA VAL A 552 23.88 -2.10 -156.18
C VAL A 552 23.44 -0.74 -155.63
N THR A 553 22.97 0.16 -156.49
CA THR A 553 22.46 1.49 -156.08
C THR A 553 21.20 1.36 -155.24
N GLY A 554 20.25 0.51 -155.65
CA GLY A 554 19.03 0.23 -154.89
C GLY A 554 19.34 -0.36 -153.51
N ILE A 555 20.29 -1.29 -153.44
CA ILE A 555 20.76 -1.89 -152.19
C ILE A 555 21.51 -0.87 -151.31
N SER A 556 22.33 0.00 -151.90
CA SER A 556 23.03 1.07 -151.16
C SER A 556 22.04 2.09 -150.59
N ASN A 557 21.01 2.47 -151.33
CA ASN A 557 19.93 3.34 -150.84
C ASN A 557 19.17 2.68 -149.69
N LEU A 558 18.82 1.39 -149.82
CA LEU A 558 18.17 0.64 -148.74
C LEU A 558 19.08 0.53 -147.50
N SER A 559 20.39 0.34 -147.68
CA SER A 559 21.37 0.36 -146.60
C SER A 559 21.41 1.72 -145.88
N ASN A 560 21.30 2.82 -146.62
CA ASN A 560 21.23 4.17 -146.03
C ASN A 560 19.92 4.40 -145.28
N GLU A 561 18.80 3.90 -145.82
CA GLU A 561 17.49 3.95 -145.14
C GLU A 561 17.43 3.05 -143.90
N LEU A 562 18.32 2.05 -143.77
CA LEU A 562 18.43 1.22 -142.58
C LEU A 562 19.13 1.93 -141.40
N VAL A 563 19.91 3.00 -141.65
CA VAL A 563 20.65 3.72 -140.60
C VAL A 563 19.71 4.37 -139.57
N PRO A 564 18.67 5.13 -139.96
CA PRO A 564 17.70 5.66 -139.00
C PRO A 564 16.94 4.56 -138.23
N LEU A 565 16.69 3.40 -138.86
CA LEU A 565 16.07 2.26 -138.17
C LEU A 565 17.02 1.68 -137.11
N GLN A 566 18.30 1.54 -137.42
CA GLN A 566 19.33 1.12 -136.47
C GLN A 566 19.40 2.08 -135.28
N GLU A 567 19.56 3.38 -135.54
CA GLU A 567 19.62 4.40 -134.49
C GLU A 567 18.36 4.38 -133.62
N GLY A 568 17.18 4.21 -134.24
CA GLY A 568 15.91 4.07 -133.51
C GLY A 568 15.84 2.82 -132.65
N VAL A 569 16.33 1.66 -133.13
CA VAL A 569 16.39 0.41 -132.36
C VAL A 569 17.41 0.50 -131.22
N ASP A 570 18.57 1.12 -131.45
CA ASP A 570 19.61 1.36 -130.44
C ASP A 570 19.06 2.23 -129.32
N GLN A 571 18.48 3.38 -129.67
CA GLN A 571 17.88 4.31 -128.71
C GLN A 571 16.72 3.67 -127.94
N LEU A 572 15.86 2.90 -128.63
CA LEU A 572 14.78 2.17 -127.96
C LEU A 572 15.34 1.12 -126.98
N THR A 573 16.39 0.40 -127.35
CA THR A 573 17.03 -0.61 -126.49
C THR A 573 17.66 0.02 -125.26
N GLU A 574 18.37 1.14 -125.42
CA GLU A 574 18.98 1.90 -124.31
C GLU A 574 17.92 2.44 -123.35
N ASN A 575 16.90 3.13 -123.88
CA ASN A 575 15.81 3.67 -123.08
C ASN A 575 15.03 2.57 -122.36
N TYR A 576 14.80 1.43 -123.03
CA TYR A 576 14.15 0.30 -122.41
C TYR A 576 15.03 -0.37 -121.34
N GLY A 577 16.35 -0.35 -121.50
CA GLY A 577 17.28 -0.78 -120.45
C GLY A 577 17.16 0.06 -119.18
N ALA A 578 17.04 1.39 -119.31
CA ALA A 578 16.77 2.27 -118.19
C ALA A 578 15.40 2.01 -117.55
N LEU A 579 14.37 1.74 -118.35
CA LEU A 579 13.05 1.35 -117.84
C LEU A 579 13.10 0.02 -117.09
N ASP A 580 13.81 -0.98 -117.61
CA ASP A 580 13.97 -2.28 -116.96
C ASP A 580 14.64 -2.15 -115.59
N GLN A 581 15.71 -1.36 -115.50
CA GLN A 581 16.35 -1.05 -114.22
C GLN A 581 15.38 -0.33 -113.28
N GLY A 582 14.62 0.64 -113.76
CA GLY A 582 13.59 1.33 -112.96
C GLY A 582 12.50 0.38 -112.44
N VAL A 583 12.12 -0.63 -113.22
CA VAL A 583 11.19 -1.69 -112.79
C VAL A 583 11.83 -2.55 -111.69
N GLN A 584 13.10 -2.95 -111.84
CA GLN A 584 13.83 -3.69 -110.79
C GLN A 584 13.94 -2.88 -109.49
N ASP A 585 14.26 -1.60 -109.58
CA ASP A 585 14.37 -0.70 -108.43
C ASP A 585 13.01 -0.51 -107.73
N TYR A 586 11.95 -0.27 -108.50
CA TYR A 586 10.58 -0.16 -107.99
C TYR A 586 10.16 -1.43 -107.22
N THR A 587 10.34 -2.60 -107.83
CA THR A 587 9.95 -3.88 -107.20
C THR A 587 10.77 -4.18 -105.95
N SER A 588 12.06 -3.84 -105.94
CA SER A 588 12.90 -3.92 -104.74
C SER A 588 12.40 -2.98 -103.63
N GLY A 589 11.99 -1.76 -103.99
CA GLY A 589 11.39 -0.80 -103.06
C GLY A 589 10.06 -1.28 -102.46
N VAL A 590 9.20 -1.92 -103.27
CA VAL A 590 7.96 -2.55 -102.80
C VAL A 590 8.26 -3.65 -101.78
N HIS A 591 9.25 -4.50 -102.05
CA HIS A 591 9.67 -5.56 -101.13
C HIS A 591 10.18 -5.00 -99.80
N GLN A 592 11.07 -4.00 -99.84
CA GLN A 592 11.58 -3.33 -98.63
C GLN A 592 10.46 -2.67 -97.81
N LEU A 593 9.48 -2.05 -98.47
CA LEU A 593 8.33 -1.45 -97.80
C LEU A 593 7.43 -2.52 -97.15
N SER A 594 7.23 -3.66 -97.82
CA SER A 594 6.52 -4.83 -97.27
C SER A 594 7.20 -5.33 -95.99
N GLU A 595 8.53 -5.50 -96.00
CA GLU A 595 9.30 -5.87 -94.80
C GLU A 595 9.20 -4.81 -93.68
N GLY A 596 9.25 -3.53 -94.05
CA GLY A 596 9.09 -2.41 -93.11
C GLY A 596 7.74 -2.44 -92.40
N ILE A 597 6.65 -2.62 -93.15
CA ILE A 597 5.30 -2.73 -92.59
C ILE A 597 5.17 -3.96 -91.70
N ASN A 598 5.76 -5.10 -92.05
CA ASN A 598 5.77 -6.29 -91.18
C ASN A 598 6.38 -6.00 -89.80
N LYS A 599 7.46 -5.21 -89.74
CA LYS A 599 8.09 -4.79 -88.47
C LYS A 599 7.16 -3.87 -87.68
N VAL A 600 6.51 -2.90 -88.33
CA VAL A 600 5.56 -1.99 -87.67
C VAL A 600 4.34 -2.74 -87.14
N THR A 601 3.79 -3.70 -87.91
CA THR A 601 2.70 -4.58 -87.46
C THR A 601 3.10 -5.39 -86.23
N ALA A 602 4.31 -5.93 -86.18
CA ALA A 602 4.81 -6.63 -85.00
C ALA A 602 4.90 -5.71 -83.77
N ALA A 603 5.43 -4.49 -83.94
CA ALA A 603 5.49 -3.49 -82.89
C ALA A 603 4.08 -3.06 -82.41
N SER A 604 3.12 -2.92 -83.31
CA SER A 604 1.71 -2.60 -82.98
C SER A 604 1.07 -3.70 -82.11
N LYS A 605 1.39 -4.98 -82.36
CA LYS A 605 0.93 -6.09 -81.51
C LYS A 605 1.52 -6.04 -80.10
N GLN A 606 2.81 -5.68 -79.98
CA GLN A 606 3.45 -5.47 -78.68
C GLN A 606 2.82 -4.30 -77.93
N LEU A 607 2.54 -3.20 -78.63
CA LEU A 607 1.86 -2.04 -78.07
C LEU A 607 0.45 -2.39 -77.58
N ASN A 608 -0.30 -3.19 -78.33
CA ASN A 608 -1.61 -3.71 -77.91
C ASN A 608 -1.50 -4.52 -76.61
N THR A 609 -0.55 -5.46 -76.54
CA THR A 609 -0.31 -6.26 -75.33
C THR A 609 0.03 -5.39 -74.11
N GLY A 610 0.83 -4.34 -74.32
CA GLY A 610 1.16 -3.35 -73.29
C GLY A 610 -0.06 -2.54 -72.84
N SER A 611 -0.90 -2.11 -73.78
CA SER A 611 -2.19 -1.43 -73.51
C SER A 611 -3.11 -2.28 -72.64
N THR A 612 -3.33 -3.55 -73.02
CA THR A 612 -4.14 -4.48 -72.22
C THR A 612 -3.58 -4.67 -70.81
N SER A 613 -2.25 -4.78 -70.67
CA SER A 613 -1.61 -4.90 -69.35
C SER A 613 -1.84 -3.65 -68.49
N LEU A 614 -1.82 -2.47 -69.11
CA LEU A 614 -2.05 -1.20 -68.42
C LEU A 614 -3.52 -1.03 -68.01
N ILE A 615 -4.47 -1.48 -68.84
CA ILE A 615 -5.90 -1.56 -68.50
C ILE A 615 -6.11 -2.43 -67.27
N ASN A 616 -5.56 -3.66 -67.28
CA ASN A 616 -5.66 -4.58 -66.14
C ASN A 616 -5.06 -3.98 -64.86
N GLY A 617 -3.93 -3.27 -64.97
CA GLY A 617 -3.34 -2.52 -63.86
C GLY A 617 -4.22 -1.38 -63.35
N GLY A 618 -4.90 -0.68 -64.25
CA GLY A 618 -5.89 0.36 -63.93
C GLY A 618 -7.12 -0.21 -63.18
N GLU A 619 -7.63 -1.37 -63.58
CA GLU A 619 -8.69 -2.08 -62.87
C GLU A 619 -8.26 -2.48 -61.45
N ALA A 620 -7.05 -3.03 -61.31
CA ALA A 620 -6.49 -3.39 -60.01
C ALA A 620 -6.33 -2.17 -59.10
N LEU A 621 -5.86 -1.04 -59.64
CA LEU A 621 -5.77 0.23 -58.92
C LEU A 621 -7.14 0.71 -58.46
N GLY A 622 -8.14 0.72 -59.35
CA GLY A 622 -9.53 1.10 -59.01
C GLY A 622 -10.10 0.24 -57.87
N ASN A 623 -9.90 -1.08 -57.93
CA ASN A 623 -10.31 -1.99 -56.86
C ASN A 623 -9.61 -1.68 -55.53
N GLY A 624 -8.30 -1.40 -55.54
CA GLY A 624 -7.54 -1.01 -54.36
C GLY A 624 -8.00 0.31 -53.75
N ILE A 625 -8.37 1.29 -54.58
CA ILE A 625 -8.92 2.58 -54.12
C ILE A 625 -10.29 2.37 -53.46
N ASN A 626 -11.16 1.52 -54.01
CA ASN A 626 -12.44 1.19 -53.39
C ASN A 626 -12.24 0.54 -52.01
N GLN A 627 -11.29 -0.40 -51.88
CA GLN A 627 -10.94 -1.00 -50.60
C GLN A 627 -10.41 0.03 -49.58
N LEU A 628 -9.59 0.99 -50.03
CA LEU A 628 -9.12 2.09 -49.19
C LEU A 628 -10.27 2.97 -48.71
N SER A 629 -11.19 3.32 -49.61
CA SER A 629 -12.39 4.12 -49.29
C SER A 629 -13.28 3.40 -48.26
N ASP A 630 -13.52 2.10 -48.44
CA ASP A 630 -14.29 1.28 -47.50
C ASP A 630 -13.58 1.18 -46.13
N GLY A 631 -12.26 1.02 -46.13
CA GLY A 631 -11.45 1.01 -44.91
C GLY A 631 -11.51 2.33 -44.15
N ALA A 632 -11.42 3.46 -44.88
CA ALA A 632 -11.58 4.78 -44.30
C ALA A 632 -12.97 4.97 -43.70
N ALA A 633 -14.04 4.54 -44.39
CA ALA A 633 -15.40 4.61 -43.87
C ALA A 633 -15.60 3.78 -42.58
N LYS A 634 -15.00 2.59 -42.48
CA LYS A 634 -15.02 1.77 -41.25
C LYS A 634 -14.26 2.43 -40.11
N LEU A 635 -13.10 3.02 -40.39
CA LEU A 635 -12.30 3.72 -39.39
C LEU A 635 -13.03 4.97 -38.86
N ASP A 636 -13.75 5.69 -39.72
CA ASP A 636 -14.55 6.86 -39.37
C ASP A 636 -15.68 6.49 -38.40
N GLN A 637 -16.43 5.41 -38.71
CA GLN A 637 -17.43 4.84 -37.81
C GLN A 637 -16.85 4.38 -36.47
N GLY A 638 -15.64 3.79 -36.49
CA GLY A 638 -14.92 3.39 -35.29
C GLY A 638 -14.51 4.58 -34.43
N ALA A 639 -14.03 5.66 -35.05
CA ALA A 639 -13.67 6.91 -34.37
C ALA A 639 -14.89 7.59 -33.73
N ASP A 640 -16.04 7.59 -34.41
CA ASP A 640 -17.31 8.07 -33.85
C ASP A 640 -17.76 7.25 -32.65
N SER A 641 -17.69 5.92 -32.75
CA SER A 641 -18.04 5.00 -31.65
C SER A 641 -17.12 5.21 -30.44
N LEU A 642 -15.82 5.39 -30.68
CA LEU A 642 -14.83 5.71 -29.64
C LEU A 642 -15.14 7.04 -28.97
N SER A 643 -15.45 8.09 -29.75
CA SER A 643 -15.81 9.42 -29.25
C SER A 643 -17.04 9.35 -28.34
N GLN A 644 -18.10 8.64 -28.74
CA GLN A 644 -19.29 8.42 -27.92
C GLN A 644 -18.98 7.66 -26.62
N GLY A 645 -18.15 6.62 -26.69
CA GLY A 645 -17.69 5.86 -25.53
C GLY A 645 -16.89 6.72 -24.55
N ILE A 646 -15.99 7.56 -25.05
CA ILE A 646 -15.23 8.52 -24.23
C ILE A 646 -16.16 9.54 -23.58
N GLY A 647 -17.15 10.07 -24.32
CA GLY A 647 -18.14 10.99 -23.76
C GLY A 647 -18.95 10.38 -22.61
N SER A 648 -19.33 9.11 -22.74
CA SER A 648 -20.00 8.35 -21.68
C SER A 648 -19.08 8.14 -20.47
N ALA A 649 -17.84 7.71 -20.70
CA ALA A 649 -16.84 7.53 -19.63
C ALA A 649 -16.52 8.85 -18.90
N HIS A 650 -16.42 9.97 -19.63
CA HIS A 650 -16.19 11.29 -19.04
C HIS A 650 -17.36 11.71 -18.15
N THR A 651 -18.60 11.50 -18.61
CA THR A 651 -19.81 11.74 -17.80
C THR A 651 -19.81 10.89 -16.54
N GLY A 652 -19.49 9.60 -16.65
CA GLY A 652 -19.34 8.71 -15.49
C GLY A 652 -18.24 9.16 -14.53
N SER A 653 -17.09 9.62 -15.05
CA SER A 653 -15.99 10.15 -14.25
C SER A 653 -16.38 11.39 -13.47
N LEU A 654 -17.16 12.31 -14.08
CA LEU A 654 -17.69 13.49 -13.38
C LEU A 654 -18.66 13.10 -12.26
N ALA A 655 -19.55 12.13 -12.51
CA ALA A 655 -20.44 11.61 -11.48
C ALA A 655 -19.66 10.97 -10.33
N PHE A 656 -18.58 10.23 -10.63
CA PHE A 656 -17.69 9.63 -9.63
C PHE A 656 -16.93 10.69 -8.80
N ILE A 657 -16.39 11.74 -9.45
CA ILE A 657 -15.77 12.88 -8.75
C ILE A 657 -16.76 13.51 -7.76
N ASN A 658 -18.00 13.76 -8.20
CA ASN A 658 -19.04 14.30 -7.33
C ASN A 658 -19.36 13.38 -6.15
N GLY A 659 -19.48 12.07 -6.39
CA GLY A 659 -19.70 11.07 -5.34
C GLY A 659 -18.55 11.02 -4.31
N ILE A 660 -17.30 11.06 -4.77
CA ILE A 660 -16.14 11.13 -3.87
C ILE A 660 -16.11 12.47 -3.11
N SER A 661 -16.48 13.58 -3.74
CA SER A 661 -16.56 14.88 -3.07
C SER A 661 -17.55 14.85 -1.89
N GLN A 662 -18.72 14.24 -2.11
CA GLN A 662 -19.73 14.04 -1.07
C GLN A 662 -19.21 13.13 0.04
N LEU A 663 -18.58 12.01 -0.33
CA LEU A 663 -17.97 11.08 0.63
C LEU A 663 -16.88 11.78 1.45
N HIS A 664 -15.98 12.54 0.81
CA HIS A 664 -14.93 13.30 1.47
C HIS A 664 -15.52 14.26 2.50
N THR A 665 -16.54 15.02 2.12
CA THR A 665 -17.27 15.92 3.03
C THR A 665 -17.84 15.17 4.23
N GLY A 666 -18.49 14.01 4.00
CA GLY A 666 -19.00 13.16 5.08
C GLY A 666 -17.90 12.62 6.00
N THR A 667 -16.73 12.29 5.46
CA THR A 667 -15.60 11.78 6.25
C THR A 667 -14.95 12.88 7.10
N VAL A 668 -14.92 14.12 6.61
CA VAL A 668 -14.47 15.29 7.39
C VAL A 668 -15.44 15.54 8.55
N ALA A 669 -16.75 15.44 8.30
CA ALA A 669 -17.75 15.55 9.36
C ALA A 669 -17.62 14.43 10.41
N LEU A 670 -17.39 13.19 9.97
CA LEU A 670 -17.14 12.05 10.87
C LEU A 670 -15.88 12.27 11.72
N GLN A 671 -14.79 12.76 11.12
CA GLN A 671 -13.56 13.07 11.84
C GLN A 671 -13.80 14.13 12.92
N SER A 672 -14.50 15.21 12.58
CA SER A 672 -14.86 16.25 13.54
C SER A 672 -15.69 15.69 14.68
N GLY A 673 -16.75 14.94 14.39
CA GLY A 673 -17.62 14.36 15.42
C GLY A 673 -16.91 13.32 16.30
N ALA A 674 -15.99 12.53 15.73
CA ALA A 674 -15.17 11.60 16.50
C ALA A 674 -14.19 12.33 17.43
N HIS A 675 -13.62 13.45 16.99
CA HIS A 675 -12.78 14.31 17.82
C HIS A 675 -13.59 14.95 18.96
N ASP A 676 -14.77 15.49 18.67
CA ASP A 676 -15.65 16.08 19.69
C ASP A 676 -16.06 15.04 20.74
N LEU A 677 -16.38 13.81 20.30
CA LEU A 677 -16.72 12.71 21.20
C LEU A 677 -15.53 12.28 22.07
N PHE A 678 -14.31 12.27 21.51
CA PHE A 678 -13.08 12.02 22.26
C PHE A 678 -12.88 13.08 23.36
N VAL A 679 -13.00 14.37 23.02
CA VAL A 679 -12.90 15.47 24.00
C VAL A 679 -13.97 15.34 25.09
N GLY A 680 -15.19 14.92 24.73
CA GLY A 680 -16.26 14.67 25.70
C GLY A 680 -15.96 13.49 26.63
N ALA A 681 -15.44 12.38 26.10
CA ALA A 681 -15.06 11.20 26.88
C ALA A 681 -13.88 11.49 27.83
N ASP A 682 -12.92 12.30 27.39
CA ASP A 682 -11.79 12.76 28.19
C ASP A 682 -12.26 13.58 29.40
N LYS A 683 -13.15 14.56 29.17
CA LYS A 683 -13.79 15.34 30.24
C LYS A 683 -14.61 14.49 31.21
N LEU A 684 -15.30 13.46 30.72
CA LEU A 684 -16.02 12.51 31.57
C LEU A 684 -15.05 11.73 32.45
N SER A 685 -13.94 11.25 31.89
CA SER A 685 -12.89 10.55 32.65
C SER A 685 -12.33 11.42 33.75
N ASP A 686 -11.98 12.68 33.44
CA ASP A 686 -11.53 13.67 34.43
C ASP A 686 -12.55 13.88 35.56
N GLY A 687 -13.83 13.96 35.22
CA GLY A 687 -14.91 14.09 36.20
C GLY A 687 -15.03 12.87 37.11
N ILE A 688 -14.88 11.67 36.55
CA ILE A 688 -14.92 10.41 37.31
C ILE A 688 -13.68 10.27 38.20
N SER A 689 -12.48 10.64 37.75
CA SER A 689 -11.27 10.65 38.60
C SER A 689 -11.42 11.58 39.80
N LYS A 690 -12.09 12.73 39.64
CA LYS A 690 -12.43 13.60 40.78
C LYS A 690 -13.42 12.93 41.73
N ALA A 691 -14.43 12.25 41.20
CA ALA A 691 -15.38 11.48 42.01
C ALA A 691 -14.69 10.33 42.76
N GLU A 692 -13.72 9.65 42.14
CA GLU A 692 -12.92 8.58 42.74
C GLU A 692 -12.10 9.12 43.92
N THR A 693 -11.47 10.28 43.73
CA THR A 693 -10.73 10.96 44.80
C THR A 693 -11.67 11.26 45.96
N GLY A 694 -12.82 11.89 45.68
CA GLY A 694 -13.80 12.24 46.73
C GLY A 694 -14.44 11.02 47.42
N SER A 695 -14.66 9.91 46.71
CA SER A 695 -15.18 8.68 47.33
C SER A 695 -14.12 7.98 48.18
N THR A 696 -12.85 8.03 47.76
CA THR A 696 -11.73 7.54 48.55
C THR A 696 -11.59 8.34 49.84
N ASP A 697 -11.68 9.67 49.75
CA ASP A 697 -11.68 10.56 50.93
C ASP A 697 -12.85 10.25 51.86
N LEU A 698 -14.06 10.05 51.31
CA LEU A 698 -15.23 9.64 52.10
C LEU A 698 -14.99 8.29 52.77
N SER A 699 -14.46 7.29 52.04
CA SER A 699 -14.18 5.95 52.57
C SER A 699 -13.18 5.99 53.71
N ASN A 700 -12.13 6.80 53.58
CA ASN A 700 -11.14 7.00 54.64
C ASN A 700 -11.79 7.65 55.88
N GLY A 701 -12.58 8.71 55.69
CA GLY A 701 -13.27 9.39 56.79
C GLY A 701 -14.30 8.49 57.49
N THR A 702 -15.00 7.64 56.75
CA THR A 702 -15.94 6.67 57.34
C THR A 702 -15.23 5.53 58.06
N GLN A 703 -14.04 5.15 57.60
CA GLN A 703 -13.19 4.18 58.29
C GLN A 703 -12.67 4.77 59.61
N GLU A 704 -12.24 6.03 59.61
CA GLU A 704 -11.86 6.75 60.84
C GLU A 704 -13.02 6.83 61.83
N LEU A 705 -14.23 7.18 61.36
CA LEU A 705 -15.43 7.19 62.19
C LEU A 705 -15.72 5.81 62.78
N ALA A 706 -15.73 4.76 61.94
CA ALA A 706 -15.98 3.38 62.38
C ALA A 706 -14.95 2.91 63.42
N ASN A 707 -13.67 3.25 63.21
CA ASN A 707 -12.61 2.96 64.17
C ASN A 707 -12.83 3.70 65.50
N GLY A 708 -13.13 5.00 65.45
CA GLY A 708 -13.38 5.81 66.66
C GLY A 708 -14.62 5.38 67.43
N THR A 709 -15.69 4.96 66.75
CA THR A 709 -16.89 4.42 67.42
C THR A 709 -16.65 3.02 68.00
N SER A 710 -15.77 2.22 67.38
CA SER A 710 -15.36 0.93 67.93
C SER A 710 -14.49 1.11 69.18
N GLU A 711 -13.60 2.09 69.17
CA GLU A 711 -12.80 2.47 70.35
C GLU A 711 -13.71 2.97 71.47
N LEU A 712 -14.63 3.89 71.19
CA LEU A 712 -15.60 4.37 72.17
C LEU A 712 -16.42 3.23 72.78
N HIS A 713 -16.96 2.34 71.94
CA HIS A 713 -17.69 1.15 72.37
C HIS A 713 -16.86 0.27 73.31
N SER A 714 -15.61 0.01 72.96
CA SER A 714 -14.70 -0.82 73.77
C SER A 714 -14.41 -0.20 75.13
N GLU A 715 -14.18 1.11 75.20
CA GLU A 715 -13.89 1.81 76.47
C GLU A 715 -15.11 1.88 77.39
N THR A 716 -16.32 1.86 76.84
CA THR A 716 -17.57 2.00 77.63
C THR A 716 -18.23 0.69 78.03
N ALA A 717 -17.88 -0.44 77.42
CA ALA A 717 -18.58 -1.73 77.58
C ALA A 717 -18.62 -2.31 79.01
N ASN A 718 -17.79 -1.81 79.94
CA ASN A 718 -17.74 -2.33 81.32
C ASN A 718 -17.99 -1.26 82.39
N LEU A 719 -18.51 -0.09 81.99
CA LEU A 719 -18.85 1.00 82.92
C LEU A 719 -19.94 0.63 83.94
N PRO A 720 -21.05 -0.04 83.55
CA PRO A 720 -22.09 -0.42 84.52
C PRO A 720 -21.55 -1.31 85.64
N ASP A 721 -20.78 -2.33 85.28
CA ASP A 721 -20.21 -3.30 86.24
C ASP A 721 -19.21 -2.63 87.20
N LYS A 722 -18.27 -1.84 86.67
CA LYS A 722 -17.29 -1.11 87.49
C LYS A 722 -17.91 -0.10 88.46
N THR A 723 -19.07 0.45 88.12
CA THR A 723 -19.77 1.44 88.96
C THR A 723 -20.46 0.76 90.14
N LYS A 724 -20.98 -0.45 89.94
CA LYS A 724 -21.59 -1.26 91.00
C LYS A 724 -20.57 -1.64 92.07
N ASP A 725 -19.42 -2.18 91.67
CA ASP A 725 -18.39 -2.66 92.61
C ASP A 725 -17.92 -1.57 93.59
N LYS A 726 -17.77 -0.33 93.13
CA LYS A 726 -17.31 0.78 93.98
C LYS A 726 -18.31 1.28 95.02
N ILE A 727 -19.61 1.05 94.80
CA ILE A 727 -20.65 1.49 95.74
C ILE A 727 -20.75 0.50 96.90
N ASP A 728 -20.58 -0.79 96.61
CA ASP A 728 -20.58 -1.85 97.62
C ASP A 728 -19.40 -1.64 98.61
N ASP A 729 -18.18 -1.35 98.12
CA ASP A 729 -16.99 -1.09 98.98
C ASP A 729 -17.16 0.06 100.01
N ALA A 730 -17.94 1.11 99.67
CA ALA A 730 -18.06 2.30 100.51
C ALA A 730 -19.03 2.13 101.70
N ILE A 731 -19.92 1.13 101.66
CA ILE A 731 -20.91 0.87 102.71
C ILE A 731 -20.27 0.15 103.91
N ASP A 732 -19.32 -0.75 103.66
CA ASP A 732 -18.67 -1.55 104.69
C ASP A 732 -17.80 -0.71 105.65
N GLU A 733 -17.07 0.29 105.14
CA GLU A 733 -16.16 1.16 105.91
C GLU A 733 -16.88 2.03 106.97
N PHE A 734 -18.16 2.35 106.76
CA PHE A 734 -18.89 3.29 107.63
C PHE A 734 -19.56 2.63 108.85
N SER A 735 -19.72 1.31 108.87
CA SER A 735 -20.51 0.61 109.89
C SER A 735 -19.72 0.20 111.14
N ASN A 736 -18.38 0.22 111.07
CA ASN A 736 -17.45 -0.16 112.14
C ASN A 736 -17.79 -1.51 112.83
N SER A 737 -18.35 -2.46 112.08
CA SER A 737 -18.90 -3.73 112.59
C SER A 737 -17.85 -4.70 113.13
N ASP A 738 -16.57 -4.46 112.84
CA ASP A 738 -15.48 -5.43 113.01
C ASP A 738 -14.46 -5.01 114.10
N TYR A 739 -14.78 -4.01 114.94
CA TYR A 739 -13.87 -3.54 116.01
C TYR A 739 -13.86 -4.47 117.24
N GLU A 740 -12.67 -4.86 117.71
CA GLU A 740 -12.44 -5.66 118.93
C GLU A 740 -11.90 -4.79 120.07
N VAL A 741 -12.44 -4.95 121.29
CA VAL A 741 -12.05 -4.14 122.47
C VAL A 741 -10.70 -4.62 123.03
N HIS A 742 -9.84 -3.68 123.43
CA HIS A 742 -8.53 -3.95 124.02
C HIS A 742 -8.43 -3.44 125.47
N SER A 743 -7.60 -4.08 126.32
CA SER A 743 -7.33 -3.65 127.71
C SER A 743 -6.69 -2.27 127.78
N TYR A 744 -7.17 -1.42 128.70
CA TYR A 744 -6.54 -0.13 128.97
C TYR A 744 -5.31 -0.27 129.87
N MET A 745 -5.31 -1.24 130.78
CA MET A 745 -4.21 -1.43 131.72
C MET A 745 -2.97 -2.03 131.07
N ASP A 746 -3.11 -3.16 130.37
CA ASP A 746 -1.99 -3.87 129.75
C ASP A 746 -2.51 -4.84 128.66
N ASP A 747 -1.94 -4.81 127.47
CA ASP A 747 -2.39 -5.63 126.33
C ASP A 747 -2.30 -7.14 126.59
N ARG A 748 -1.55 -7.57 127.61
CA ARG A 748 -1.51 -8.97 128.03
C ARG A 748 -2.85 -9.45 128.62
N ASN A 749 -3.75 -8.53 128.98
CA ASN A 749 -5.15 -8.86 129.24
C ASN A 749 -5.87 -8.90 127.88
N ASP A 750 -5.94 -10.07 127.26
CA ASP A 750 -6.56 -10.31 125.95
C ASP A 750 -8.05 -10.70 126.04
N GLN A 751 -8.54 -10.97 127.25
CA GLN A 751 -9.96 -11.28 127.54
C GLN A 751 -10.69 -10.09 128.19
N VAL A 752 -10.65 -8.92 127.53
CA VAL A 752 -11.37 -7.72 128.00
C VAL A 752 -12.61 -7.50 127.16
N ASP A 753 -13.76 -7.85 127.73
CA ASP A 753 -15.05 -7.71 127.06
C ASP A 753 -15.48 -6.25 126.93
N ASN A 754 -15.08 -5.43 127.91
CA ASN A 754 -15.44 -4.03 127.95
C ASN A 754 -14.41 -3.22 128.73
N VAL A 755 -13.99 -2.10 128.15
CA VAL A 755 -13.35 -1.01 128.89
C VAL A 755 -14.36 0.12 128.95
N GLN A 756 -14.59 0.66 130.13
CA GLN A 756 -15.43 1.84 130.30
C GLN A 756 -14.66 2.91 131.05
N PHE A 757 -14.67 4.13 130.51
CA PHE A 757 -14.09 5.29 131.19
C PHE A 757 -15.18 6.01 131.95
N VAL A 758 -14.98 6.26 133.24
CA VAL A 758 -15.88 7.06 134.08
C VAL A 758 -15.06 8.18 134.71
N ILE A 759 -15.27 9.40 134.24
CA ILE A 759 -14.45 10.56 134.59
C ILE A 759 -15.32 11.58 135.32
N GLN A 760 -14.89 11.99 136.51
CA GLN A 760 -15.56 12.93 137.40
C GLN A 760 -14.68 14.15 137.73
N TYR A 761 -15.30 15.19 138.29
CA TYR A 761 -14.62 16.44 138.69
C TYR A 761 -14.68 16.67 140.23
N ARG A 762 -13.63 17.25 140.85
CA ARG A 762 -13.59 17.66 142.30
C ARG A 762 -12.61 18.82 142.62
N ALA A 763 -12.99 19.77 143.49
CA ALA A 763 -12.18 20.94 143.93
C ALA A 763 -11.38 20.73 145.26
N GLN A 764 -10.26 21.46 145.50
CA GLN A 764 -9.44 21.42 146.74
C GLN A 764 -9.63 22.64 147.69
N GLU A 765 -9.52 22.41 149.02
CA GLU A 765 -9.51 23.42 150.12
C GLU A 765 -8.07 23.81 150.57
N GLU A 766 -7.80 25.10 150.83
CA GLU A 766 -6.60 25.63 151.53
C GLU A 766 -6.99 26.17 152.94
N ASP A 767 -6.19 25.90 153.99
CA ASP A 767 -6.41 26.36 155.38
C ASP A 767 -5.12 27.01 155.99
N THR A 768 -4.94 28.34 155.83
CA THR A 768 -4.95 29.50 156.78
C THR A 768 -4.07 29.51 158.07
N GLU A 769 -3.27 30.59 158.27
CA GLU A 769 -2.76 31.03 159.59
C GLU A 769 -2.58 32.57 159.69
N ASP A 770 -3.52 33.27 160.33
CA ASP A 770 -3.33 34.14 161.51
C ASP A 770 -4.70 34.71 161.94
N LYS A 771 -5.41 34.02 162.85
CA LYS A 771 -5.51 34.43 164.25
C LYS A 771 -6.51 33.57 165.05
N THR A 772 -5.88 32.73 165.87
CA THR A 772 -6.11 32.53 167.31
C THR A 772 -7.19 31.57 167.81
N ILE A 773 -6.72 30.81 168.81
CA ILE A 773 -7.41 30.10 169.92
C ILE A 773 -7.73 28.63 169.62
N ASP A 774 -7.45 27.59 170.43
CA ASP A 774 -6.58 27.28 171.58
C ASP A 774 -6.86 25.79 171.95
N ASN A 775 -5.81 25.06 172.37
CA ASN A 775 -5.79 23.93 173.32
C ASN A 775 -5.99 22.42 173.01
N HIS A 776 -4.96 21.64 173.46
CA HIS A 776 -4.87 20.26 173.98
C HIS A 776 -4.75 19.04 173.02
N SER A 777 -3.55 18.40 172.86
CA SER A 777 -2.91 17.28 173.62
C SER A 777 -3.69 15.94 173.57
N GLU A 778 -3.18 14.71 173.39
CA GLU A 778 -1.86 14.05 173.58
C GLU A 778 -2.02 12.55 173.16
N GLU A 779 -0.88 11.87 172.92
CA GLU A 779 -0.52 10.42 172.84
C GLU A 779 -1.49 9.20 172.73
N HIS A 780 -0.92 8.16 172.07
CA HIS A 780 -1.25 6.73 171.84
C HIS A 780 -1.85 5.89 172.99
N VAL A 781 -2.67 4.85 172.65
CA VAL A 781 -2.55 3.37 172.98
C VAL A 781 -3.60 2.58 172.13
N SER A 782 -3.32 1.33 171.73
CA SER A 782 -4.27 0.39 171.05
C SER A 782 -5.12 -0.40 172.06
N LEU A 783 -6.35 -0.84 171.69
CA LEU A 783 -7.30 -1.35 172.69
C LEU A 783 -8.17 -2.58 172.27
N TRP A 784 -7.69 -3.80 171.99
CA TRP A 784 -6.73 -4.51 172.83
C TRP A 784 -7.14 -4.44 174.32
N GLN A 785 -6.52 -3.49 175.00
CA GLN A 785 -6.87 -2.93 176.30
C GLN A 785 -8.28 -2.29 176.44
N LYS A 786 -9.10 -2.01 175.39
CA LYS A 786 -10.54 -1.58 175.54
C LYS A 786 -11.34 -2.81 175.90
N LEU A 787 -10.95 -4.00 175.41
CA LEU A 787 -11.73 -5.22 175.57
C LEU A 787 -11.68 -5.82 177.00
N LEU A 788 -10.67 -5.53 177.83
CA LEU A 788 -10.49 -6.16 179.17
C LEU A 788 -11.06 -5.37 180.36
N ASN A 789 -11.53 -4.13 180.18
CA ASN A 789 -12.01 -3.24 181.26
C ASN A 789 -13.55 -3.20 181.43
N LEU A 790 -14.31 -4.12 180.84
CA LEU A 790 -15.78 -4.00 180.84
C LEU A 790 -16.58 -5.20 181.35
N PHE A 791 -15.94 -6.17 182.01
CA PHE A 791 -16.61 -7.13 182.92
C PHE A 791 -16.18 -6.95 184.39
N SER A 792 -15.96 -5.70 184.82
CA SER A 792 -15.77 -5.30 186.23
C SER A 792 -16.50 -4.01 186.54
#